data_AF-A0A106C074-F1
#
_entry.id   AF-A0A106C074-F1
#
_cell.length_a   1.000
_cell.length_b   1.000
_cell.length_c   1.000
_cell.angle_alpha   90.00
_cell.angle_beta   90.00
_cell.angle_gamma   90.00
#
_symmetry.space_group_name_H-M   'P 1'
#
loop_
_entity.id
_entity.type
_entity.pdbx_description
1 polymer ?
#
loop_
_entity_poly.entity_id
_entity_poly.type
_entity_poly.pdbx_seq_one_letter_code
_entity_poly.pdbx_strand_id
1 'polypeptide(L)'
;MELKNIFKLTALSTALAATLGLAGCGGDININAGSDTVTPTTPTTPTTPTQTEQQKSYSGFATKSTTMTAVDGKEVWVLKGTLAPSTAASTITTGGQDGDKIVLGNDVVWQLDGAVIAGGDNANAVELSILPGTKILGGSDSYLVVSRGSKIMADGTATAPIVFTSVETALGQEGKAGQWGGLVLLGNAPVNTCPDLTNCSASFEVGNHSYGGNDTEDNSGSIKYVRVEFGGFKINDTQEMNGISFAGVGAGTEIDHVQVHMNNDDGFEFWGGNVSVTNIVLTENFDDSLDWTNGWQGSAQHVYIRQADNASNRGIEADSNSDANAVPMSKPVLANFTIQVANGTNSGGDDAEGILFRKGTGVNTYNILVKGDVDSGECLEVNDDNTVNNANTAELTMQNSLIDCVEPFKNAKADAAEGRTLALDVEAWYKGQTDNLVAAADLTDYMPNSSSVALTAGKADLANLDARLVNANYIGAFDGTNDWTKGWTTAIHDDVTPTPTALPVLTSCPVGTAASAATAGLYKDASITLICTLEGNVLSNTTLLAGQNVMYKIDGGAVVVGGDNTTPATLAIQAGTKLFATSNSFIAVSRGSKIMAQGSATHPIEMTSEEDVIAGASGERGQWGGLVILGNGLTNTCPDHNACSASFEVGDFPYGGNNNADNSGQISYVVIKYAGFKVNDTQEMNGISFAAVGSGTQVDHIQIHANGDDGVEFWGGAVNLKYVYLTANFDDSLDWTNGWTGKAQFVYITHEDGNANRGIEGDSHKGATDTPVSAPKLANFTILPGTDIANASGDKGEGILLRVATAGELYNVLVQGRKGTTAETESGECLELDGSYAGLVDNVNSKTLTMSHSIIDCNEPFKYSSDNAATADAVNVETWFMGQEGNSTAAVTITDGMPAATDTTLLGKGKDLSTDDSFFESTNFIGAFDGQNDWRQGWAYFPQ
;
A
#
# COMPACT_ATOMS: atom_id res chain seq x y z
N MET A 1 0.35 -59.94 11.02
CA MET A 1 -0.76 -59.46 10.17
C MET A 1 -0.20 -58.27 9.42
N GLU A 2 0.38 -58.51 8.24
CA GLU A 2 -0.25 -58.41 6.90
C GLU A 2 0.00 -57.00 6.34
N LEU A 3 0.63 -56.76 5.18
CA LEU A 3 1.07 -57.58 4.05
C LEU A 3 2.28 -56.87 3.38
N LYS A 4 3.27 -57.65 2.91
CA LYS A 4 4.47 -57.22 2.14
C LYS A 4 4.24 -57.39 0.63
N ASN A 5 5.05 -56.67 -0.15
CA ASN A 5 5.19 -56.61 -1.63
C ASN A 5 4.42 -55.41 -2.20
N ILE A 6 4.98 -54.52 -3.04
CA ILE A 6 5.67 -54.80 -4.31
C ILE A 6 6.61 -53.64 -4.74
N PHE A 7 7.62 -54.01 -5.55
CA PHE A 7 8.37 -53.24 -6.57
C PHE A 7 9.74 -52.61 -6.21
N LYS A 8 10.79 -53.35 -6.60
CA LYS A 8 12.13 -52.87 -6.98
C LYS A 8 12.34 -53.16 -8.47
N LEU A 9 13.13 -52.28 -9.10
CA LEU A 9 13.83 -52.39 -10.40
C LEU A 9 13.00 -52.45 -11.69
N THR A 10 13.07 -51.38 -12.50
CA THR A 10 13.11 -51.50 -13.96
C THR A 10 14.20 -50.58 -14.52
N ALA A 11 15.17 -51.18 -15.19
CA ALA A 11 16.21 -50.51 -15.98
C ALA A 11 16.47 -51.37 -17.22
N LEU A 12 16.63 -50.71 -18.38
CA LEU A 12 17.01 -51.21 -19.69
C LEU A 12 16.06 -52.22 -20.38
N SER A 13 15.30 -51.74 -21.37
CA SER A 13 15.48 -52.08 -22.79
C SER A 13 14.23 -51.75 -23.60
N THR A 14 14.30 -50.74 -24.46
CA THR A 14 13.36 -50.53 -25.56
C THR A 14 14.12 -50.65 -26.87
N ALA A 15 13.80 -51.71 -27.61
CA ALA A 15 14.29 -51.97 -28.95
C ALA A 15 13.39 -51.25 -29.97
N LEU A 16 14.02 -50.52 -30.90
CA LEU A 16 13.38 -50.03 -32.12
C LEU A 16 13.61 -51.06 -33.23
N ALA A 17 12.52 -51.62 -33.73
CA ALA A 17 12.49 -52.50 -34.89
C ALA A 17 12.47 -51.67 -36.17
N ALA A 18 13.44 -51.87 -37.06
CA ALA A 18 13.29 -51.77 -38.52
C ALA A 18 14.58 -52.22 -39.21
N THR A 19 14.72 -53.50 -39.56
CA THR A 19 15.41 -53.91 -40.80
C THR A 19 15.00 -55.33 -41.23
N LEU A 20 14.43 -55.34 -42.44
CA LEU A 20 14.52 -56.31 -43.53
C LEU A 20 14.60 -57.82 -43.23
N GLY A 21 13.56 -58.53 -43.65
CA GLY A 21 13.68 -59.89 -44.18
C GLY A 21 13.83 -59.86 -45.71
N LEU A 22 14.75 -60.66 -46.24
CA LEU A 22 14.45 -61.82 -47.10
C LEU A 22 15.76 -62.46 -47.58
N ALA A 23 15.90 -63.76 -47.29
CA ALA A 23 16.91 -64.64 -47.87
C ALA A 23 16.28 -65.44 -49.03
N GLY A 24 17.06 -65.77 -50.07
CA GLY A 24 16.68 -66.84 -51.00
C GLY A 24 17.37 -66.87 -52.37
N CYS A 25 18.37 -67.74 -52.49
CA CYS A 25 18.78 -68.55 -53.65
C CYS A 25 19.16 -67.93 -55.02
N GLY A 26 20.42 -68.18 -55.42
CA GLY A 26 20.73 -69.10 -56.53
C GLY A 26 20.93 -68.52 -57.92
N GLY A 27 22.15 -68.70 -58.48
CA GLY A 27 22.38 -68.66 -59.93
C GLY A 27 23.70 -68.05 -60.35
N ASP A 28 24.58 -68.91 -60.88
CA ASP A 28 25.87 -68.58 -61.50
C ASP A 28 25.63 -68.10 -62.94
N ILE A 29 26.01 -66.86 -63.28
CA ILE A 29 26.10 -66.38 -64.68
C ILE A 29 27.37 -65.55 -64.85
N ASN A 30 28.32 -66.11 -65.58
CA ASN A 30 29.39 -65.40 -66.28
C ASN A 30 28.82 -64.69 -67.52
N ILE A 31 29.32 -63.49 -67.86
CA ILE A 31 30.01 -63.21 -69.15
C ILE A 31 30.36 -61.71 -69.34
N ASN A 32 31.63 -61.54 -69.72
CA ASN A 32 32.34 -60.53 -70.52
C ASN A 32 32.54 -59.07 -70.10
N ALA A 33 33.85 -58.78 -70.01
CA ALA A 33 34.49 -57.49 -70.14
C ALA A 33 34.17 -56.81 -71.48
N GLY A 34 33.67 -55.58 -71.37
CA GLY A 34 33.82 -54.53 -72.38
C GLY A 34 34.84 -53.53 -71.84
N SER A 35 35.90 -53.30 -72.62
CA SER A 35 36.95 -52.32 -72.34
C SER A 35 36.40 -50.90 -72.39
N ASP A 36 36.50 -50.15 -71.29
CA ASP A 36 36.58 -48.70 -71.34
C ASP A 36 37.56 -48.20 -70.27
N THR A 37 38.67 -47.64 -70.76
CA THR A 37 39.64 -46.90 -69.97
C THR A 37 38.99 -45.64 -69.41
N VAL A 38 38.67 -45.64 -68.12
CA VAL A 38 38.34 -44.42 -67.36
C VAL A 38 39.53 -44.08 -66.46
N THR A 39 40.09 -42.89 -66.70
CA THR A 39 41.15 -42.25 -65.91
C THR A 39 40.72 -42.11 -64.44
N PRO A 40 41.58 -42.41 -63.45
CA PRO A 40 41.21 -42.27 -62.05
C PRO A 40 41.03 -40.78 -61.69
N THR A 41 39.80 -40.36 -61.40
CA THR A 41 39.53 -39.09 -60.76
C THR A 41 39.89 -39.18 -59.29
N THR A 42 40.80 -38.30 -58.86
CA THR A 42 41.20 -38.08 -57.46
C THR A 42 39.97 -37.84 -56.56
N PRO A 43 39.91 -38.40 -55.34
CA PRO A 43 38.85 -38.08 -54.39
C PRO A 43 38.84 -36.58 -54.09
N THR A 44 37.74 -35.90 -54.35
CA THR A 44 37.52 -34.54 -53.85
C THR A 44 37.37 -34.59 -52.34
N THR A 45 38.26 -33.89 -51.63
CA THR A 45 38.15 -33.57 -50.20
C THR A 45 36.75 -33.00 -49.94
N PRO A 46 35.98 -33.51 -48.94
CA PRO A 46 34.72 -32.88 -48.57
C PRO A 46 34.97 -31.42 -48.18
N THR A 47 34.30 -30.50 -48.87
CA THR A 47 34.30 -29.08 -48.52
C THR A 47 33.73 -28.93 -47.12
N THR A 48 34.54 -28.45 -46.17
CA THR A 48 34.09 -28.02 -44.85
C THR A 48 32.89 -27.08 -45.02
N PRO A 49 31.76 -27.29 -44.32
CA PRO A 49 30.64 -26.36 -44.34
C PRO A 49 31.13 -24.95 -44.04
N THR A 50 30.79 -23.98 -44.89
CA THR A 50 31.15 -22.58 -44.66
C THR A 50 30.31 -22.05 -43.49
N GLN A 51 30.95 -21.76 -42.36
CA GLN A 51 30.28 -21.15 -41.20
C GLN A 51 29.72 -19.77 -41.57
N THR A 52 28.52 -19.44 -41.07
CA THR A 52 27.94 -18.09 -41.18
C THR A 52 28.78 -17.09 -40.38
N GLU A 53 28.69 -15.79 -40.70
CA GLU A 53 29.41 -14.75 -39.93
C GLU A 53 29.01 -14.77 -38.45
N GLN A 54 27.74 -14.99 -38.14
CA GLN A 54 27.25 -15.15 -36.77
C GLN A 54 27.84 -16.39 -36.08
N GLN A 55 27.99 -17.51 -36.79
CA GLN A 55 28.65 -18.70 -36.23
C GLN A 55 30.13 -18.45 -35.92
N LYS A 56 30.82 -17.65 -36.75
CA LYS A 56 32.19 -17.22 -36.46
C LYS A 56 32.25 -16.28 -35.25
N SER A 57 31.24 -15.41 -35.06
CA SER A 57 31.17 -14.50 -33.92
C SER A 57 31.14 -15.22 -32.57
N TYR A 58 30.37 -16.31 -32.45
CA TYR A 58 30.08 -16.90 -31.13
C TYR A 58 30.79 -18.22 -30.83
N SER A 59 31.28 -18.93 -31.85
CA SER A 59 31.87 -20.28 -31.69
C SER A 59 33.07 -20.39 -30.75
N GLY A 60 33.67 -19.26 -30.34
CA GLY A 60 34.73 -19.20 -29.34
C GLY A 60 34.28 -19.44 -27.89
N PHE A 61 33.03 -19.13 -27.55
CA PHE A 61 32.53 -19.17 -26.18
C PHE A 61 31.09 -19.71 -26.03
N ALA A 62 30.37 -19.90 -27.14
CA ALA A 62 29.01 -20.40 -27.16
C ALA A 62 28.79 -21.41 -28.29
N THR A 63 27.73 -22.22 -28.16
CA THR A 63 27.33 -23.17 -29.21
C THR A 63 25.88 -22.95 -29.61
N LYS A 64 25.56 -23.09 -30.91
CA LYS A 64 24.18 -22.95 -31.38
C LYS A 64 23.32 -24.07 -30.78
N SER A 65 22.18 -23.71 -30.20
CA SER A 65 21.24 -24.68 -29.63
C SER A 65 20.64 -25.57 -30.72
N THR A 66 20.57 -26.87 -30.44
CA THR A 66 19.93 -27.87 -31.30
C THR A 66 18.57 -28.33 -30.75
N THR A 67 18.30 -28.04 -29.49
CA THR A 67 17.07 -28.43 -28.77
C THR A 67 16.03 -27.32 -28.77
N MET A 68 16.47 -26.06 -28.70
CA MET A 68 15.63 -24.88 -28.76
C MET A 68 16.15 -23.97 -29.87
N THR A 69 15.64 -24.13 -31.08
CA THR A 69 16.27 -23.52 -32.26
C THR A 69 16.00 -22.03 -32.40
N ALA A 70 14.87 -21.53 -31.87
CA ALA A 70 14.53 -20.11 -31.88
C ALA A 70 13.57 -19.71 -30.76
N VAL A 71 13.71 -18.48 -30.27
CA VAL A 71 12.82 -17.78 -29.32
C VAL A 71 12.64 -16.34 -29.84
N ASP A 72 11.42 -15.82 -29.84
CA ASP A 72 11.09 -14.48 -30.38
C ASP A 72 11.61 -14.22 -31.80
N GLY A 73 11.64 -15.27 -32.64
CA GLY A 73 12.17 -15.20 -34.00
C GLY A 73 13.69 -15.07 -34.12
N LYS A 74 14.44 -15.17 -33.01
CA LYS A 74 15.90 -15.15 -32.97
C LYS A 74 16.47 -16.53 -32.69
N GLU A 75 17.67 -16.83 -33.21
CA GLU A 75 18.37 -18.08 -32.90
C GLU A 75 18.79 -18.14 -31.43
N VAL A 76 18.87 -19.34 -30.86
CA VAL A 76 19.34 -19.54 -29.48
C VAL A 76 20.78 -20.06 -29.46
N TRP A 77 21.60 -19.45 -28.60
CA TRP A 77 23.00 -19.81 -28.38
C TRP A 77 23.26 -20.15 -26.91
N VAL A 78 23.94 -21.25 -26.67
CA VAL A 78 24.16 -21.85 -25.34
C VAL A 78 25.54 -21.47 -24.80
N LEU A 79 25.54 -20.88 -23.61
CA LEU A 79 26.71 -20.61 -22.77
C LEU A 79 26.88 -21.75 -21.76
N LYS A 80 28.11 -22.20 -21.55
CA LYS A 80 28.40 -23.33 -20.65
C LYS A 80 29.77 -23.22 -20.01
N GLY A 81 29.85 -23.52 -18.71
CA GLY A 81 31.11 -23.60 -17.97
C GLY A 81 31.81 -22.25 -17.84
N THR A 82 33.15 -22.27 -17.72
CA THR A 82 33.94 -21.05 -17.54
C THR A 82 34.17 -20.34 -18.89
N LEU A 83 33.67 -19.11 -18.98
CA LEU A 83 34.02 -18.15 -20.02
C LEU A 83 35.39 -17.56 -19.68
N ALA A 84 36.35 -17.71 -20.59
CA ALA A 84 37.74 -17.29 -20.38
C ALA A 84 38.25 -16.45 -21.57
N PRO A 85 39.32 -15.64 -21.37
CA PRO A 85 39.92 -14.88 -22.45
C PRO A 85 40.38 -15.76 -23.60
N SER A 86 40.20 -15.27 -24.83
CA SER A 86 40.55 -15.98 -26.07
C SER A 86 41.42 -15.11 -26.98
N THR A 87 42.35 -15.74 -27.68
CA THR A 87 43.17 -15.08 -28.72
C THR A 87 42.52 -15.09 -30.11
N ALA A 88 41.43 -15.84 -30.27
CA ALA A 88 40.65 -15.89 -31.50
C ALA A 88 39.59 -14.77 -31.48
N ALA A 89 39.94 -13.60 -32.00
CA ALA A 89 39.03 -12.46 -32.06
C ALA A 89 37.89 -12.69 -33.07
N SER A 90 36.70 -12.26 -32.70
CA SER A 90 35.49 -12.30 -33.52
C SER A 90 34.78 -10.94 -33.54
N THR A 91 33.74 -10.75 -34.36
CA THR A 91 33.08 -9.45 -34.53
C THR A 91 32.37 -9.03 -33.25
N ILE A 92 32.70 -7.89 -32.63
CA ILE A 92 32.10 -7.46 -31.35
C ILE A 92 30.92 -6.48 -31.47
N THR A 93 30.59 -5.99 -32.68
CA THR A 93 29.57 -4.94 -32.87
C THR A 93 28.15 -5.41 -32.56
N THR A 94 27.81 -6.66 -32.91
CA THR A 94 26.51 -7.29 -32.63
C THR A 94 26.66 -8.48 -31.68
N GLY A 95 27.79 -8.55 -30.95
CA GLY A 95 28.15 -9.68 -30.10
C GLY A 95 29.27 -10.54 -30.69
N GLY A 96 30.20 -10.97 -29.83
CA GLY A 96 31.42 -11.70 -30.16
C GLY A 96 32.43 -11.66 -29.01
N GLN A 97 33.69 -12.01 -29.27
CA GLN A 97 34.76 -12.01 -28.27
C GLN A 97 36.04 -11.41 -28.83
N ASP A 98 36.71 -10.55 -28.05
CA ASP A 98 38.06 -10.05 -28.34
C ASP A 98 38.87 -10.03 -27.03
N GLY A 99 39.84 -10.94 -26.90
CA GLY A 99 40.63 -11.06 -25.67
C GLY A 99 39.78 -11.49 -24.48
N ASP A 100 39.82 -10.68 -23.43
CA ASP A 100 39.05 -10.80 -22.19
C ASP A 100 37.62 -10.24 -22.29
N LYS A 101 37.28 -9.52 -23.36
CA LYS A 101 35.95 -8.96 -23.57
C LYS A 101 35.05 -9.93 -24.34
N ILE A 102 33.93 -10.29 -23.73
CA ILE A 102 32.85 -11.07 -24.35
C ILE A 102 31.60 -10.20 -24.43
N VAL A 103 30.98 -10.13 -25.61
CA VAL A 103 29.77 -9.34 -25.86
C VAL A 103 28.60 -10.26 -26.20
N LEU A 104 27.58 -10.26 -25.35
CA LEU A 104 26.29 -10.89 -25.61
C LEU A 104 25.38 -9.88 -26.31
N GLY A 105 25.15 -10.12 -27.61
CA GLY A 105 24.30 -9.27 -28.46
C GLY A 105 22.81 -9.58 -28.33
N ASN A 106 21.98 -8.64 -28.77
CA ASN A 106 20.53 -8.78 -28.79
C ASN A 106 19.99 -9.35 -30.11
N ASP A 107 20.85 -9.76 -31.04
CA ASP A 107 20.47 -10.40 -32.31
C ASP A 107 20.17 -11.90 -32.16
N VAL A 108 20.56 -12.49 -31.03
CA VAL A 108 20.25 -13.85 -30.61
C VAL A 108 19.64 -13.88 -29.21
N VAL A 109 19.15 -15.04 -28.79
CA VAL A 109 18.78 -15.33 -27.40
C VAL A 109 19.86 -16.22 -26.80
N TRP A 110 20.30 -15.91 -25.58
CA TRP A 110 21.32 -16.68 -24.89
C TRP A 110 20.67 -17.67 -23.94
N GLN A 111 21.19 -18.88 -23.82
CA GLN A 111 20.73 -19.88 -22.86
C GLN A 111 21.90 -20.32 -21.98
N LEU A 112 21.70 -20.37 -20.67
CA LEU A 112 22.65 -20.92 -19.71
C LEU A 112 22.47 -22.45 -19.62
N ASP A 113 23.58 -23.19 -19.63
CA ASP A 113 23.60 -24.65 -19.40
C ASP A 113 24.48 -24.97 -18.20
N GLY A 114 23.82 -25.23 -17.06
CA GLY A 114 24.45 -25.38 -15.75
C GLY A 114 25.09 -24.06 -15.25
N ALA A 115 26.14 -24.19 -14.46
CA ALA A 115 26.92 -23.04 -13.98
C ALA A 115 27.71 -22.41 -15.14
N VAL A 116 27.39 -21.16 -15.46
CA VAL A 116 28.16 -20.33 -16.40
C VAL A 116 28.97 -19.33 -15.60
N ILE A 117 30.29 -19.34 -15.75
CA ILE A 117 31.21 -18.57 -14.90
C ILE A 117 32.01 -17.62 -15.78
N ALA A 118 31.82 -16.30 -15.62
CA ALA A 118 32.64 -15.29 -16.26
C ALA A 118 33.96 -15.13 -15.49
N GLY A 119 35.06 -15.52 -16.15
CA GLY A 119 36.41 -15.53 -15.61
C GLY A 119 36.65 -16.57 -14.52
N GLY A 120 37.81 -16.49 -13.87
CA GLY A 120 38.14 -17.27 -12.69
C GLY A 120 38.44 -16.36 -11.51
N ASP A 121 38.51 -16.94 -10.31
CA ASP A 121 38.81 -16.23 -9.08
C ASP A 121 40.18 -15.52 -9.16
N ASN A 122 40.16 -14.20 -9.35
CA ASN A 122 41.34 -13.35 -9.56
C ASN A 122 42.30 -13.88 -10.64
N ALA A 123 41.77 -14.61 -11.62
CA ALA A 123 42.51 -15.24 -12.69
C ALA A 123 41.66 -15.29 -13.96
N ASN A 124 42.28 -15.15 -15.13
CA ASN A 124 41.56 -15.18 -16.42
C ASN A 124 40.35 -14.21 -16.43
N ALA A 125 40.55 -13.00 -15.92
CA ALA A 125 39.50 -11.99 -15.82
C ALA A 125 38.77 -11.79 -17.16
N VAL A 126 37.44 -11.64 -17.09
CA VAL A 126 36.58 -11.40 -18.25
C VAL A 126 35.74 -10.15 -18.03
N GLU A 127 35.57 -9.34 -19.06
CA GLU A 127 34.50 -8.34 -19.14
C GLU A 127 33.34 -8.93 -19.95
N LEU A 128 32.25 -9.27 -19.27
CA LEU A 128 31.02 -9.78 -19.89
C LEU A 128 30.06 -8.61 -20.15
N SER A 129 30.06 -8.09 -21.37
CA SER A 129 29.17 -7.03 -21.80
C SER A 129 27.88 -7.59 -22.39
N ILE A 130 26.73 -7.09 -21.95
CA ILE A 130 25.41 -7.52 -22.39
C ILE A 130 24.71 -6.30 -22.98
N LEU A 131 24.37 -6.35 -24.27
CA LEU A 131 23.79 -5.19 -24.97
C LEU A 131 22.31 -4.98 -24.59
N PRO A 132 21.77 -3.74 -24.68
CA PRO A 132 20.36 -3.45 -24.44
C PRO A 132 19.39 -4.35 -25.23
N GLY A 133 18.29 -4.77 -24.58
CA GLY A 133 17.29 -5.64 -25.19
C GLY A 133 17.72 -7.10 -25.37
N THR A 134 18.85 -7.50 -24.80
CA THR A 134 19.30 -8.91 -24.81
C THR A 134 18.45 -9.75 -23.86
N LYS A 135 18.09 -10.95 -24.31
CA LYS A 135 17.37 -11.95 -23.52
C LYS A 135 18.28 -13.14 -23.22
N ILE A 136 18.35 -13.51 -21.95
CA ILE A 136 19.15 -14.61 -21.42
C ILE A 136 18.20 -15.57 -20.68
N LEU A 137 18.32 -16.86 -20.98
CA LEU A 137 17.43 -17.91 -20.50
C LEU A 137 18.16 -18.83 -19.53
N GLY A 138 17.62 -18.98 -18.32
CA GLY A 138 18.02 -20.01 -17.37
C GLY A 138 17.14 -21.26 -17.50
N GLY A 139 17.76 -22.43 -17.62
CA GLY A 139 17.09 -23.71 -17.37
C GLY A 139 17.31 -24.22 -15.95
N SER A 140 16.67 -25.35 -15.60
CA SER A 140 16.89 -26.04 -14.32
C SER A 140 18.38 -26.21 -14.02
N ASP A 141 18.77 -25.85 -12.80
CA ASP A 141 20.14 -25.94 -12.27
C ASP A 141 21.16 -24.97 -12.92
N SER A 142 20.71 -24.04 -13.76
CA SER A 142 21.59 -23.06 -14.42
C SER A 142 21.60 -21.70 -13.72
N TYR A 143 22.76 -21.05 -13.69
CA TYR A 143 22.98 -19.75 -13.07
C TYR A 143 24.23 -19.08 -13.66
N LEU A 144 24.35 -17.76 -13.52
CA LEU A 144 25.48 -16.98 -14.01
C LEU A 144 26.30 -16.41 -12.85
N VAL A 145 27.60 -16.67 -12.87
CA VAL A 145 28.56 -16.17 -11.87
C VAL A 145 29.55 -15.24 -12.52
N VAL A 146 29.79 -14.08 -11.90
CA VAL A 146 30.90 -13.17 -12.23
C VAL A 146 31.96 -13.32 -11.15
N SER A 147 33.10 -13.92 -11.50
CA SER A 147 34.18 -14.21 -10.54
C SER A 147 34.96 -12.96 -10.14
N ARG A 148 35.58 -12.97 -8.95
CA ARG A 148 36.48 -11.89 -8.49
C ARG A 148 37.49 -11.50 -9.56
N GLY A 149 37.65 -10.18 -9.76
CA GLY A 149 38.51 -9.61 -10.79
C GLY A 149 37.91 -9.56 -12.21
N SER A 150 36.75 -10.18 -12.43
CA SER A 150 35.96 -10.06 -13.67
C SER A 150 34.85 -9.02 -13.52
N LYS A 151 34.23 -8.63 -14.64
CA LYS A 151 33.18 -7.60 -14.68
C LYS A 151 31.99 -8.03 -15.51
N ILE A 152 30.81 -7.56 -15.12
CA ILE A 152 29.61 -7.56 -15.96
C ILE A 152 29.27 -6.13 -16.37
N MET A 153 28.98 -5.91 -17.65
CA MET A 153 28.53 -4.61 -18.18
C MET A 153 27.17 -4.81 -18.82
N ALA A 154 26.12 -4.87 -18.00
CA ALA A 154 24.74 -5.11 -18.39
C ALA A 154 23.94 -3.80 -18.34
N ASP A 155 24.22 -2.91 -19.29
CA ASP A 155 23.61 -1.58 -19.36
C ASP A 155 22.44 -1.57 -20.35
N GLY A 156 21.26 -1.97 -19.88
CA GLY A 156 20.00 -1.83 -20.60
C GLY A 156 19.51 -0.39 -20.67
N THR A 157 18.30 -0.21 -21.20
CA THR A 157 17.60 1.09 -21.18
C THR A 157 16.14 0.90 -20.82
N ALA A 158 15.45 1.95 -20.39
CA ALA A 158 14.03 1.87 -20.05
C ALA A 158 13.17 1.25 -21.18
N THR A 159 13.47 1.58 -22.45
CA THR A 159 12.75 1.08 -23.63
C THR A 159 13.28 -0.25 -24.17
N ALA A 160 14.43 -0.72 -23.68
CA ALA A 160 15.06 -1.96 -24.10
C ALA A 160 15.81 -2.59 -22.91
N PRO A 161 15.08 -3.05 -21.88
CA PRO A 161 15.68 -3.67 -20.71
C PRO A 161 16.38 -4.98 -21.11
N ILE A 162 17.40 -5.36 -20.34
CA ILE A 162 18.00 -6.69 -20.42
C ILE A 162 17.17 -7.63 -19.56
N VAL A 163 16.82 -8.81 -20.09
CA VAL A 163 15.92 -9.75 -19.40
C VAL A 163 16.62 -11.09 -19.21
N PHE A 164 16.84 -11.45 -17.95
CA PHE A 164 17.16 -12.80 -17.52
C PHE A 164 15.86 -13.47 -17.06
N THR A 165 15.48 -14.58 -17.67
CA THR A 165 14.19 -15.25 -17.41
C THR A 165 14.31 -16.76 -17.61
N SER A 166 13.27 -17.52 -17.32
CA SER A 166 13.27 -18.97 -17.45
C SER A 166 13.08 -19.44 -18.90
N VAL A 167 13.59 -20.64 -19.21
CA VAL A 167 13.32 -21.33 -20.49
C VAL A 167 11.82 -21.57 -20.67
N GLU A 168 11.10 -21.87 -19.59
CA GLU A 168 9.65 -22.11 -19.59
C GLU A 168 8.88 -20.91 -20.12
N THR A 169 9.12 -19.71 -19.56
CA THR A 169 8.47 -18.47 -19.99
C THR A 169 8.81 -18.14 -21.44
N ALA A 170 10.06 -18.35 -21.86
CA ALA A 170 10.49 -18.15 -23.24
C ALA A 170 9.82 -19.09 -24.26
N LEU A 171 9.31 -20.24 -23.80
CA LEU A 171 8.54 -21.18 -24.59
C LEU A 171 7.01 -20.91 -24.52
N GLY A 172 6.60 -19.82 -23.87
CA GLY A 172 5.20 -19.46 -23.68
C GLY A 172 4.49 -20.26 -22.60
N GLN A 173 5.24 -20.90 -21.70
CA GLN A 173 4.69 -21.53 -20.50
C GLN A 173 4.57 -20.52 -19.36
N GLU A 174 3.89 -20.90 -18.30
CA GLU A 174 3.78 -20.12 -17.07
C GLU A 174 5.16 -20.02 -16.37
N GLY A 175 5.57 -18.80 -16.07
CA GLY A 175 6.74 -18.53 -15.24
C GLY A 175 6.47 -18.88 -13.78
N LYS A 176 7.44 -19.51 -13.11
CA LYS A 176 7.32 -19.93 -11.72
C LYS A 176 8.62 -19.71 -10.98
N ALA A 177 8.50 -19.38 -9.70
CA ALA A 177 9.62 -19.31 -8.78
C ALA A 177 10.47 -20.60 -8.85
N GLY A 178 11.79 -20.46 -8.87
CA GLY A 178 12.76 -21.55 -8.80
C GLY A 178 13.07 -22.24 -10.12
N GLN A 179 12.69 -21.66 -11.27
CA GLN A 179 12.94 -22.28 -12.58
C GLN A 179 14.41 -22.24 -13.02
N TRP A 180 15.21 -21.35 -12.41
CA TRP A 180 16.67 -21.27 -12.58
C TRP A 180 17.32 -20.58 -11.36
N GLY A 181 18.64 -20.48 -11.32
CA GLY A 181 19.39 -20.09 -10.12
C GLY A 181 19.85 -18.62 -10.02
N GLY A 182 19.44 -17.72 -10.91
CA GLY A 182 19.76 -16.28 -10.77
C GLY A 182 21.20 -15.87 -11.09
N LEU A 183 21.59 -14.70 -10.58
CA LEU A 183 22.88 -14.04 -10.82
C LEU A 183 23.74 -13.97 -9.55
N VAL A 184 25.03 -14.25 -9.67
CA VAL A 184 25.98 -14.17 -8.55
C VAL A 184 27.17 -13.28 -8.92
N LEU A 185 27.38 -12.21 -8.16
CA LEU A 185 28.52 -11.30 -8.32
C LEU A 185 29.48 -11.47 -7.14
N LEU A 186 30.72 -11.85 -7.44
CA LEU A 186 31.77 -12.10 -6.45
C LEU A 186 32.83 -11.00 -6.55
N GLY A 187 33.02 -10.23 -5.49
CA GLY A 187 33.99 -9.13 -5.43
C GLY A 187 35.10 -9.30 -4.40
N ASN A 188 36.00 -8.31 -4.37
CA ASN A 188 37.17 -8.24 -3.49
C ASN A 188 36.99 -7.30 -2.28
N ALA A 189 35.78 -6.88 -1.96
CA ALA A 189 35.49 -6.00 -0.83
C ALA A 189 35.44 -6.75 0.52
N PRO A 190 35.59 -6.04 1.65
CA PRO A 190 35.59 -6.65 2.98
C PRO A 190 34.32 -7.42 3.35
N VAL A 191 34.51 -8.52 4.08
CA VAL A 191 33.46 -9.35 4.67
C VAL A 191 33.89 -9.76 6.08
N ASN A 192 32.94 -9.89 7.00
CA ASN A 192 33.26 -10.15 8.41
C ASN A 192 33.48 -11.63 8.76
N THR A 193 33.38 -12.51 7.76
CA THR A 193 33.66 -13.95 7.87
C THR A 193 35.14 -14.29 7.61
N CYS A 194 35.94 -13.31 7.19
CA CYS A 194 37.37 -13.44 6.93
C CYS A 194 38.22 -12.78 8.03
N PRO A 195 39.01 -13.56 8.81
CA PRO A 195 39.92 -13.00 9.82
C PRO A 195 41.10 -12.20 9.21
N ASP A 196 41.52 -12.54 7.99
CA ASP A 196 42.56 -11.82 7.23
C ASP A 196 42.00 -11.40 5.87
N LEU A 197 41.67 -10.12 5.74
CA LEU A 197 41.12 -9.53 4.51
C LEU A 197 42.10 -9.56 3.33
N THR A 198 43.42 -9.65 3.57
CA THR A 198 44.44 -9.67 2.51
C THR A 198 44.45 -10.99 1.73
N ASN A 199 44.13 -12.08 2.42
CA ASN A 199 44.06 -13.44 1.86
C ASN A 199 42.65 -14.03 1.98
N CYS A 200 41.63 -13.17 1.96
CA CYS A 200 40.25 -13.59 2.14
C CYS A 200 39.80 -14.50 1.00
N SER A 201 39.07 -15.56 1.38
CA SER A 201 38.51 -16.56 0.48
C SER A 201 37.26 -17.13 1.13
N ALA A 202 36.30 -16.26 1.44
CA ALA A 202 35.02 -16.69 1.99
C ALA A 202 34.31 -17.59 0.96
N SER A 203 33.71 -18.69 1.43
CA SER A 203 33.01 -19.62 0.54
C SER A 203 31.60 -19.11 0.28
N PHE A 204 31.24 -18.97 -0.99
CA PHE A 204 29.83 -18.84 -1.38
C PHE A 204 29.13 -20.17 -1.16
N GLU A 205 27.84 -20.13 -0.90
CA GLU A 205 27.06 -21.29 -0.48
C GLU A 205 26.98 -22.37 -1.58
N VAL A 206 26.80 -21.96 -2.83
CA VAL A 206 26.64 -22.84 -3.98
C VAL A 206 27.89 -22.82 -4.89
N GLY A 207 28.20 -23.94 -5.54
CA GLY A 207 29.15 -23.96 -6.66
C GLY A 207 30.65 -23.85 -6.33
N ASN A 208 31.04 -23.89 -5.05
CA ASN A 208 32.45 -23.79 -4.60
C ASN A 208 33.15 -22.53 -5.15
N HIS A 209 32.47 -21.39 -5.02
CA HIS A 209 33.00 -20.08 -5.40
C HIS A 209 33.58 -19.34 -4.19
N SER A 210 34.55 -18.44 -4.42
CA SER A 210 35.19 -17.65 -3.37
C SER A 210 34.96 -16.15 -3.58
N TYR A 211 34.75 -15.44 -2.47
CA TYR A 211 34.55 -13.98 -2.46
C TYR A 211 35.27 -13.30 -1.29
N GLY A 212 35.23 -11.98 -1.29
CA GLY A 212 35.76 -11.11 -0.24
C GLY A 212 37.22 -10.69 -0.47
N GLY A 213 37.68 -9.68 0.24
CA GLY A 213 39.03 -9.13 0.12
C GLY A 213 39.20 -7.88 0.97
N ASN A 214 40.15 -7.01 0.63
CA ASN A 214 40.41 -5.78 1.35
C ASN A 214 40.19 -4.50 0.51
N ASP A 215 39.54 -4.61 -0.65
CA ASP A 215 39.32 -3.49 -1.56
C ASP A 215 37.88 -3.00 -1.49
N THR A 216 37.63 -1.97 -0.68
CA THR A 216 36.29 -1.37 -0.55
C THR A 216 35.78 -0.74 -1.85
N GLU A 217 36.69 -0.39 -2.77
CA GLU A 217 36.39 0.25 -4.05
C GLU A 217 36.42 -0.74 -5.23
N ASP A 218 36.45 -2.05 -4.95
CA ASP A 218 36.39 -3.09 -5.98
C ASP A 218 35.21 -2.84 -6.93
N ASN A 219 35.44 -3.11 -8.22
CA ASN A 219 34.51 -2.80 -9.29
C ASN A 219 34.22 -4.05 -10.12
N SER A 220 33.05 -4.64 -9.86
CA SER A 220 32.51 -5.80 -10.57
C SER A 220 31.69 -5.42 -11.81
N GLY A 221 31.64 -4.13 -12.17
CA GLY A 221 31.02 -3.59 -13.39
C GLY A 221 29.73 -2.79 -13.15
N SER A 222 28.77 -2.91 -14.05
CA SER A 222 27.48 -2.21 -14.01
C SER A 222 26.30 -3.08 -14.42
N ILE A 223 25.17 -2.89 -13.73
CA ILE A 223 23.87 -3.51 -14.02
C ILE A 223 22.81 -2.42 -14.03
N LYS A 224 22.26 -2.11 -15.22
CA LYS A 224 21.24 -1.06 -15.40
C LYS A 224 20.07 -1.50 -16.25
N TYR A 225 18.84 -1.16 -15.84
CA TYR A 225 17.61 -1.54 -16.55
C TYR A 225 17.59 -3.04 -16.88
N VAL A 226 17.73 -3.84 -15.83
CA VAL A 226 17.81 -5.30 -15.91
C VAL A 226 16.65 -5.91 -15.13
N ARG A 227 16.04 -6.95 -15.70
CA ARG A 227 15.08 -7.81 -15.01
C ARG A 227 15.63 -9.20 -14.82
N VAL A 228 15.49 -9.73 -13.62
CA VAL A 228 15.77 -11.11 -13.25
C VAL A 228 14.47 -11.74 -12.80
N GLU A 229 13.92 -12.63 -13.62
CA GLU A 229 12.57 -13.17 -13.45
C GLU A 229 12.66 -14.68 -13.16
N PHE A 230 11.86 -15.18 -12.21
CA PHE A 230 11.65 -16.62 -11.96
C PHE A 230 12.90 -17.41 -11.52
N GLY A 231 13.83 -16.73 -10.84
CA GLY A 231 15.03 -17.34 -10.23
C GLY A 231 14.71 -18.12 -8.95
N GLY A 232 15.72 -18.48 -8.16
CA GLY A 232 15.48 -19.05 -6.83
C GLY A 232 15.76 -20.54 -6.66
N PHE A 233 16.40 -21.21 -7.62
CA PHE A 233 16.42 -22.68 -7.63
C PHE A 233 17.02 -23.31 -6.36
N LYS A 234 16.21 -24.11 -5.67
CA LYS A 234 16.59 -24.90 -4.49
C LYS A 234 17.50 -26.08 -4.86
N ILE A 235 18.73 -26.09 -4.34
CA ILE A 235 19.71 -27.17 -4.56
C ILE A 235 19.42 -28.36 -3.64
N ASN A 236 19.15 -28.10 -2.37
CA ASN A 236 18.79 -29.09 -1.36
C ASN A 236 18.08 -28.42 -0.17
N ASP A 237 17.72 -29.18 0.87
CA ASP A 237 16.95 -28.69 2.03
C ASP A 237 17.64 -27.57 2.83
N THR A 238 18.93 -27.31 2.60
CA THR A 238 19.70 -26.29 3.33
C THR A 238 20.47 -25.33 2.41
N GLN A 239 20.31 -25.41 1.08
CA GLN A 239 21.05 -24.56 0.15
C GLN A 239 20.18 -24.17 -1.04
N GLU A 240 20.07 -22.87 -1.25
CA GLU A 240 19.23 -22.24 -2.27
C GLU A 240 20.02 -21.12 -2.98
N MET A 241 19.42 -20.51 -4.00
CA MET A 241 20.08 -19.49 -4.83
C MET A 241 19.17 -18.28 -4.93
N ASN A 242 19.72 -17.07 -4.85
CA ASN A 242 18.92 -15.84 -4.87
C ASN A 242 18.66 -15.33 -6.28
N GLY A 243 17.80 -14.32 -6.41
CA GLY A 243 17.63 -13.60 -7.66
C GLY A 243 18.95 -12.95 -8.08
N ILE A 244 19.52 -12.12 -7.20
CA ILE A 244 20.88 -11.60 -7.33
C ILE A 244 21.62 -11.65 -5.99
N SER A 245 22.74 -12.36 -5.94
CA SER A 245 23.65 -12.36 -4.79
C SER A 245 24.84 -11.42 -5.03
N PHE A 246 25.07 -10.48 -4.09
CA PHE A 246 26.21 -9.57 -4.09
C PHE A 246 27.19 -9.97 -2.98
N ALA A 247 28.20 -10.77 -3.31
CA ALA A 247 29.14 -11.28 -2.32
C ALA A 247 30.48 -10.54 -2.36
N GLY A 248 30.74 -9.73 -1.33
CA GLY A 248 31.96 -8.90 -1.24
C GLY A 248 32.11 -7.91 -2.40
N VAL A 249 31.02 -7.35 -2.91
CA VAL A 249 31.05 -6.41 -4.04
C VAL A 249 31.39 -4.99 -3.56
N GLY A 250 32.36 -4.34 -4.19
CA GLY A 250 32.86 -3.03 -3.78
C GLY A 250 32.04 -1.83 -4.30
N ALA A 251 32.32 -0.65 -3.75
CA ALA A 251 31.65 0.62 -4.03
C ALA A 251 31.92 1.15 -5.45
N GLY A 252 32.90 0.59 -6.17
CA GLY A 252 33.16 0.92 -7.57
C GLY A 252 32.16 0.29 -8.55
N THR A 253 31.25 -0.57 -8.07
CA THR A 253 30.22 -1.25 -8.87
C THR A 253 28.93 -0.43 -8.90
N GLU A 254 28.28 -0.34 -10.06
CA GLU A 254 27.07 0.48 -10.24
C GLU A 254 25.83 -0.39 -10.49
N ILE A 255 24.83 -0.31 -9.62
CA ILE A 255 23.56 -1.06 -9.72
C ILE A 255 22.41 -0.06 -9.68
N ASP A 256 21.67 0.07 -10.78
CA ASP A 256 20.61 1.08 -10.90
C ASP A 256 19.46 0.60 -11.80
N HIS A 257 18.19 0.78 -11.41
CA HIS A 257 17.04 0.29 -12.19
C HIS A 257 17.10 -1.23 -12.43
N VAL A 258 17.01 -2.01 -11.34
CA VAL A 258 17.01 -3.47 -11.41
C VAL A 258 15.75 -4.03 -10.77
N GLN A 259 15.11 -4.98 -11.46
CA GLN A 259 13.96 -5.71 -10.94
C GLN A 259 14.31 -7.18 -10.71
N VAL A 260 13.95 -7.70 -9.54
CA VAL A 260 13.79 -9.16 -9.32
C VAL A 260 12.32 -9.47 -9.15
N HIS A 261 11.84 -10.44 -9.92
CA HIS A 261 10.44 -10.81 -9.94
C HIS A 261 10.26 -12.32 -9.75
N MET A 262 9.44 -12.69 -8.77
CA MET A 262 9.01 -14.05 -8.49
C MET A 262 10.18 -15.01 -8.29
N ASN A 263 11.15 -14.63 -7.45
CA ASN A 263 12.22 -15.51 -7.02
C ASN A 263 11.73 -16.48 -5.93
N ASN A 264 12.19 -17.74 -5.93
CA ASN A 264 11.80 -18.72 -4.90
C ASN A 264 12.52 -18.55 -3.55
N ASP A 265 13.68 -17.90 -3.59
CA ASP A 265 14.47 -17.54 -2.42
C ASP A 265 14.53 -16.00 -2.35
N ASP A 266 15.60 -15.42 -1.82
CA ASP A 266 15.71 -13.97 -1.72
C ASP A 266 15.72 -13.23 -3.05
N GLY A 267 15.14 -12.03 -3.08
CA GLY A 267 15.22 -11.14 -4.23
C GLY A 267 16.66 -10.69 -4.47
N PHE A 268 17.15 -9.83 -3.56
CA PHE A 268 18.55 -9.43 -3.45
C PHE A 268 19.12 -9.94 -2.13
N GLU A 269 20.32 -10.49 -2.15
CA GLU A 269 21.05 -10.82 -0.91
C GLU A 269 22.49 -10.27 -0.95
N PHE A 270 22.86 -9.51 0.09
CA PHE A 270 24.21 -8.96 0.26
C PHE A 270 25.04 -9.78 1.25
N TRP A 271 26.16 -10.32 0.78
CA TRP A 271 27.14 -11.02 1.62
C TRP A 271 28.36 -10.13 1.83
N GLY A 272 28.24 -9.15 2.73
CA GLY A 272 29.28 -8.13 2.98
C GLY A 272 29.49 -7.16 1.81
N GLY A 273 30.64 -6.48 1.78
CA GLY A 273 31.01 -5.52 0.74
C GLY A 273 30.47 -4.10 0.95
N ASN A 274 30.59 -3.27 -0.09
CA ASN A 274 30.38 -1.82 -0.05
C ASN A 274 29.51 -1.28 -1.21
N VAL A 275 29.01 -2.16 -2.08
CA VAL A 275 28.17 -1.77 -3.23
C VAL A 275 26.93 -1.01 -2.77
N SER A 276 26.56 0.03 -3.53
CA SER A 276 25.31 0.77 -3.33
C SER A 276 24.37 0.55 -4.51
N VAL A 277 23.07 0.54 -4.24
CA VAL A 277 22.02 0.25 -5.23
C VAL A 277 20.96 1.35 -5.26
N THR A 278 20.45 1.70 -6.44
CA THR A 278 19.38 2.70 -6.59
C THR A 278 18.27 2.22 -7.51
N ASN A 279 17.03 2.65 -7.27
CA ASN A 279 15.88 2.34 -8.13
C ASN A 279 15.68 0.82 -8.27
N ILE A 280 15.40 0.13 -7.17
CA ILE A 280 15.29 -1.33 -7.12
C ILE A 280 13.83 -1.74 -6.94
N VAL A 281 13.39 -2.73 -7.71
CA VAL A 281 12.04 -3.29 -7.64
C VAL A 281 12.11 -4.77 -7.28
N LEU A 282 11.50 -5.15 -6.16
CA LEU A 282 11.51 -6.52 -5.65
C LEU A 282 10.06 -6.96 -5.50
N THR A 283 9.64 -7.89 -6.36
CA THR A 283 8.22 -8.21 -6.50
C THR A 283 8.02 -9.71 -6.42
N GLU A 284 7.14 -10.14 -5.51
CA GLU A 284 6.65 -11.52 -5.41
C GLU A 284 7.76 -12.54 -5.12
N ASN A 285 8.87 -12.12 -4.50
CA ASN A 285 9.90 -13.03 -4.01
C ASN A 285 9.35 -13.80 -2.81
N PHE A 286 9.67 -15.08 -2.74
CA PHE A 286 9.05 -16.00 -1.79
C PHE A 286 9.73 -16.02 -0.42
N ASP A 287 11.06 -15.97 -0.33
CA ASP A 287 11.71 -15.78 0.97
C ASP A 287 11.80 -14.28 1.28
N ASP A 288 12.99 -13.71 1.47
CA ASP A 288 13.14 -12.31 1.82
C ASP A 288 13.33 -11.43 0.58
N SER A 289 12.65 -10.29 0.49
CA SER A 289 12.79 -9.46 -0.71
C SER A 289 14.18 -8.85 -0.82
N LEU A 290 14.68 -8.28 0.28
CA LEU A 290 16.03 -7.75 0.42
C LEU A 290 16.66 -8.28 1.71
N ASP A 291 17.69 -9.11 1.58
CA ASP A 291 18.47 -9.66 2.70
C ASP A 291 19.89 -9.06 2.72
N TRP A 292 20.44 -8.84 3.91
CA TRP A 292 21.89 -8.74 4.03
C TRP A 292 22.47 -9.45 5.24
N THR A 293 23.73 -9.86 5.08
CA THR A 293 24.59 -10.43 6.11
C THR A 293 26.06 -10.05 5.91
N ASN A 294 26.93 -10.60 6.75
CA ASN A 294 28.39 -10.61 6.61
C ASN A 294 29.09 -9.25 6.49
N GLY A 295 28.49 -8.19 7.00
CA GLY A 295 29.15 -6.90 7.18
C GLY A 295 28.91 -5.89 6.08
N TRP A 296 27.78 -5.95 5.36
CA TRP A 296 27.51 -5.02 4.25
C TRP A 296 27.50 -3.56 4.74
N GLN A 297 28.29 -2.71 4.07
CA GLN A 297 28.51 -1.30 4.39
C GLN A 297 27.93 -0.35 3.33
N GLY A 298 27.16 -0.87 2.38
CA GLY A 298 26.65 -0.13 1.23
C GLY A 298 25.51 0.85 1.56
N SER A 299 24.76 1.19 0.52
CA SER A 299 23.51 1.94 0.66
C SER A 299 22.48 1.49 -0.35
N ALA A 300 21.20 1.70 -0.05
CA ALA A 300 20.12 1.48 -1.00
C ALA A 300 19.15 2.66 -0.98
N GLN A 301 18.74 3.13 -2.15
CA GLN A 301 17.78 4.23 -2.24
C GLN A 301 16.76 4.06 -3.38
N HIS A 302 15.50 4.47 -3.14
CA HIS A 302 14.37 4.29 -4.05
C HIS A 302 14.13 2.81 -4.32
N VAL A 303 13.61 2.12 -3.30
CA VAL A 303 13.36 0.68 -3.36
C VAL A 303 11.88 0.41 -3.16
N TYR A 304 11.27 -0.25 -4.13
CA TYR A 304 9.89 -0.70 -4.05
C TYR A 304 9.85 -2.21 -3.86
N ILE A 305 9.20 -2.65 -2.78
CA ILE A 305 8.99 -4.05 -2.44
C ILE A 305 7.48 -4.32 -2.44
N ARG A 306 7.05 -5.35 -3.18
CA ARG A 306 5.70 -5.89 -3.12
C ARG A 306 5.77 -7.40 -2.94
N GLN A 307 5.39 -7.88 -1.77
CA GLN A 307 5.32 -9.30 -1.50
C GLN A 307 4.07 -9.93 -2.15
N ALA A 308 4.06 -11.26 -2.27
CA ALA A 308 2.91 -12.02 -2.77
C ALA A 308 2.17 -12.69 -1.61
N ASP A 309 0.84 -12.79 -1.73
CA ASP A 309 -0.03 -13.50 -0.77
C ASP A 309 0.12 -15.03 -0.90
N ASN A 310 1.34 -15.53 -0.82
CA ASN A 310 1.70 -16.93 -1.02
C ASN A 310 2.57 -17.47 0.13
N ALA A 311 2.50 -16.81 1.29
CA ALA A 311 3.38 -17.02 2.43
C ALA A 311 4.84 -16.61 2.18
N SER A 312 5.00 -15.47 1.52
CA SER A 312 6.30 -14.79 1.47
C SER A 312 6.82 -14.50 2.86
N ASN A 313 8.13 -14.42 3.04
CA ASN A 313 8.73 -14.18 4.35
C ASN A 313 8.82 -12.67 4.68
N ARG A 314 9.99 -12.03 4.59
CA ARG A 314 10.16 -10.61 4.96
C ARG A 314 10.34 -9.68 3.76
N GLY A 315 9.90 -8.43 3.91
CA GLY A 315 10.31 -7.36 3.01
C GLY A 315 11.81 -7.09 3.13
N ILE A 316 12.30 -7.03 4.37
CA ILE A 316 13.72 -6.91 4.70
C ILE A 316 14.10 -7.88 5.81
N GLU A 317 15.12 -8.71 5.57
CA GLU A 317 15.84 -9.45 6.62
C GLU A 317 17.26 -8.88 6.78
N ALA A 318 17.65 -8.58 8.01
CA ALA A 318 18.85 -7.79 8.27
C ALA A 318 19.74 -8.43 9.33
N ASP A 319 20.85 -9.00 8.89
CA ASP A 319 21.87 -9.67 9.70
C ASP A 319 23.23 -8.95 9.68
N SER A 320 24.05 -9.22 10.70
CA SER A 320 25.49 -8.92 10.67
C SER A 320 26.35 -10.17 10.74
N ASN A 321 26.44 -10.78 11.91
CA ASN A 321 27.15 -12.05 12.13
C ASN A 321 26.69 -12.64 13.46
N SER A 322 26.69 -13.98 13.55
CA SER A 322 26.47 -14.66 14.84
C SER A 322 27.49 -14.31 15.92
N ASP A 323 28.72 -13.93 15.55
CA ASP A 323 29.70 -13.31 16.45
C ASP A 323 29.53 -11.79 16.44
N ALA A 324 29.03 -11.24 17.54
CA ALA A 324 28.81 -9.80 17.73
C ALA A 324 30.10 -8.95 17.63
N ASN A 325 31.28 -9.58 17.71
CA ASN A 325 32.57 -8.89 17.57
C ASN A 325 33.14 -8.97 16.14
N ALA A 326 32.46 -9.64 15.21
CA ALA A 326 32.88 -9.70 13.83
C ALA A 326 32.87 -8.30 13.21
N VAL A 327 33.93 -7.96 12.50
CA VAL A 327 34.10 -6.66 11.85
C VAL A 327 34.35 -6.82 10.35
N PRO A 328 33.78 -5.96 9.50
CA PRO A 328 32.83 -4.90 9.85
C PRO A 328 31.46 -5.45 10.27
N MET A 329 30.79 -4.78 11.21
CA MET A 329 29.37 -5.02 11.51
C MET A 329 28.53 -4.53 10.34
N SER A 330 27.52 -5.28 9.87
CA SER A 330 26.61 -4.79 8.82
C SER A 330 25.99 -3.47 9.29
N LYS A 331 26.16 -2.42 8.48
CA LYS A 331 25.64 -1.08 8.79
C LYS A 331 25.41 -0.28 7.50
N PRO A 332 24.48 -0.73 6.62
CA PRO A 332 24.15 0.03 5.44
C PRO A 332 23.39 1.32 5.79
N VAL A 333 23.24 2.19 4.79
CA VAL A 333 22.31 3.34 4.86
C VAL A 333 21.18 3.12 3.87
N LEU A 334 19.92 3.14 4.35
CA LEU A 334 18.74 2.93 3.52
C LEU A 334 17.92 4.21 3.45
N ALA A 335 17.41 4.56 2.27
CA ALA A 335 16.50 5.70 2.11
C ALA A 335 15.40 5.46 1.08
N ASN A 336 14.21 6.02 1.29
CA ASN A 336 13.12 6.02 0.30
C ASN A 336 12.68 4.61 -0.11
N PHE A 337 12.14 3.85 0.85
CA PHE A 337 11.61 2.50 0.63
C PHE A 337 10.10 2.52 0.73
N THR A 338 9.40 1.84 -0.19
CA THR A 338 7.99 1.48 -0.03
C THR A 338 7.90 -0.04 0.02
N ILE A 339 7.42 -0.59 1.12
CA ILE A 339 7.23 -2.03 1.33
C ILE A 339 5.74 -2.29 1.47
N GLN A 340 5.16 -3.06 0.55
CA GLN A 340 3.82 -3.63 0.66
C GLN A 340 3.95 -5.07 1.17
N VAL A 341 3.62 -5.24 2.45
CA VAL A 341 3.66 -6.52 3.15
C VAL A 341 2.47 -7.35 2.69
N ALA A 342 2.72 -8.59 2.33
CA ALA A 342 1.68 -9.50 1.88
C ALA A 342 0.82 -10.00 3.05
N ASN A 343 -0.25 -10.70 2.72
CA ASN A 343 -1.00 -11.51 3.66
C ASN A 343 -0.51 -12.98 3.64
N GLY A 344 -0.79 -13.68 4.73
CA GLY A 344 -0.74 -15.14 4.78
C GLY A 344 0.44 -15.73 5.53
N THR A 345 0.23 -16.97 5.97
CA THR A 345 1.12 -17.70 6.89
C THR A 345 1.90 -18.79 6.18
N ASN A 346 3.21 -18.84 6.41
CA ASN A 346 4.09 -19.88 5.91
C ASN A 346 3.88 -21.22 6.63
N SER A 347 4.49 -22.27 6.09
CA SER A 347 4.35 -23.63 6.65
C SER A 347 4.96 -23.79 8.05
N GLY A 348 5.82 -22.84 8.46
CA GLY A 348 6.37 -22.72 9.82
C GLY A 348 5.42 -22.05 10.81
N GLY A 349 4.38 -21.37 10.33
CA GLY A 349 3.41 -20.65 11.14
C GLY A 349 3.68 -19.15 11.27
N ASP A 350 4.64 -18.60 10.52
CA ASP A 350 4.95 -17.17 10.52
C ASP A 350 4.21 -16.49 9.36
N ASP A 351 3.61 -15.33 9.64
CA ASP A 351 2.97 -14.50 8.62
C ASP A 351 4.01 -13.70 7.82
N ALA A 352 3.63 -13.14 6.67
CA ALA A 352 4.51 -12.25 5.92
C ALA A 352 4.82 -10.98 6.73
N GLU A 353 6.10 -10.61 6.85
CA GLU A 353 6.59 -9.54 7.72
C GLU A 353 7.21 -8.38 6.92
N GLY A 354 7.21 -7.17 7.49
CA GLY A 354 7.82 -5.99 6.89
C GLY A 354 9.35 -6.00 6.98
N ILE A 355 9.88 -5.69 8.17
CA ILE A 355 11.33 -5.53 8.42
C ILE A 355 11.72 -6.29 9.68
N LEU A 356 12.75 -7.13 9.58
CA LEU A 356 13.35 -7.83 10.72
C LEU A 356 14.82 -7.41 10.90
N PHE A 357 15.12 -6.71 12.00
CA PHE A 357 16.49 -6.45 12.43
C PHE A 357 16.97 -7.51 13.43
N ARG A 358 18.04 -8.24 13.09
CA ARG A 358 18.59 -9.30 13.96
C ARG A 358 20.11 -9.50 13.77
N LYS A 359 20.66 -10.49 14.49
CA LYS A 359 22.07 -10.90 14.59
C LYS A 359 23.06 -9.74 14.68
N GLY A 360 22.78 -8.77 15.55
CA GLY A 360 23.66 -7.64 15.83
C GLY A 360 23.84 -6.69 14.64
N THR A 361 22.87 -6.63 13.72
CA THR A 361 22.89 -5.66 12.61
C THR A 361 22.81 -4.23 13.14
N GLY A 362 23.51 -3.32 12.47
CA GLY A 362 23.23 -1.89 12.51
C GLY A 362 22.64 -1.46 11.17
N VAL A 363 22.02 -0.28 11.14
CA VAL A 363 21.58 0.38 9.90
C VAL A 363 21.13 1.80 10.25
N ASN A 364 21.33 2.75 9.34
CA ASN A 364 20.68 4.05 9.43
C ASN A 364 19.64 4.16 8.31
N THR A 365 18.36 4.28 8.68
CA THR A 365 17.26 4.35 7.71
C THR A 365 16.54 5.70 7.75
N TYR A 366 16.11 6.15 6.57
CA TYR A 366 15.34 7.38 6.37
C TYR A 366 14.20 7.13 5.39
N ASN A 367 13.04 7.78 5.56
CA ASN A 367 11.98 7.77 4.53
C ASN A 367 11.48 6.36 4.17
N ILE A 368 11.34 5.48 5.16
CA ILE A 368 10.83 4.12 4.97
C ILE A 368 9.32 4.12 5.17
N LEU A 369 8.57 3.65 4.18
CA LEU A 369 7.14 3.41 4.25
C LEU A 369 6.91 1.89 4.25
N VAL A 370 6.32 1.37 5.33
CA VAL A 370 5.88 -0.02 5.40
C VAL A 370 4.37 -0.03 5.51
N LYS A 371 3.69 -0.66 4.55
CA LYS A 371 2.24 -0.85 4.55
C LYS A 371 1.94 -2.33 4.61
N GLY A 372 1.24 -2.74 5.65
CA GLY A 372 0.69 -4.08 5.80
C GLY A 372 -0.81 -4.00 5.91
N ASP A 373 -1.48 -5.01 5.38
CA ASP A 373 -2.90 -5.15 5.59
C ASP A 373 -3.13 -5.90 6.91
N VAL A 374 -4.37 -6.28 7.11
CA VAL A 374 -4.91 -6.91 8.30
C VAL A 374 -4.42 -8.33 8.57
N ASP A 375 -4.08 -9.09 7.52
CA ASP A 375 -3.61 -10.47 7.61
C ASP A 375 -2.09 -10.55 7.32
N SER A 376 -1.42 -9.39 7.28
CA SER A 376 0.03 -9.27 7.34
C SER A 376 0.50 -9.50 8.77
N GLY A 377 1.70 -10.08 8.91
CA GLY A 377 2.44 -10.08 10.16
C GLY A 377 2.97 -8.70 10.51
N GLU A 378 3.91 -8.63 11.46
CA GLU A 378 4.44 -7.36 11.91
C GLU A 378 5.21 -6.59 10.83
N CYS A 379 5.04 -5.27 10.83
CA CYS A 379 5.79 -4.41 9.92
C CYS A 379 7.21 -4.08 10.38
N LEU A 380 7.49 -4.18 11.68
CA LEU A 380 8.82 -3.95 12.22
C LEU A 380 9.08 -4.83 13.45
N GLU A 381 10.08 -5.69 13.33
CA GLU A 381 10.63 -6.50 14.41
C GLU A 381 12.10 -6.12 14.69
N VAL A 382 12.46 -6.10 15.98
CA VAL A 382 13.84 -6.15 16.44
C VAL A 382 14.01 -7.41 17.29
N ASN A 383 15.01 -8.23 16.99
CA ASN A 383 15.29 -9.47 17.70
C ASN A 383 16.73 -9.51 18.23
N ASP A 384 17.01 -10.44 19.14
CA ASP A 384 18.28 -10.72 19.83
C ASP A 384 18.95 -9.59 20.63
N ASP A 385 19.77 -9.99 21.61
CA ASP A 385 20.39 -9.07 22.56
C ASP A 385 21.38 -8.10 21.90
N ASN A 386 22.09 -8.51 20.84
CA ASN A 386 23.09 -7.65 20.20
C ASN A 386 22.43 -6.56 19.38
N THR A 387 21.37 -6.89 18.66
CA THR A 387 20.60 -5.88 17.91
C THR A 387 19.85 -4.94 18.85
N VAL A 388 19.33 -5.44 19.98
CA VAL A 388 18.75 -4.58 21.03
C VAL A 388 19.81 -3.62 21.60
N ASN A 389 21.05 -4.07 21.80
CA ASN A 389 22.13 -3.16 22.21
C ASN A 389 22.39 -2.08 21.14
N ASN A 390 22.41 -2.44 19.86
CA ASN A 390 22.58 -1.49 18.77
C ASN A 390 21.43 -0.48 18.69
N ALA A 391 20.18 -0.92 18.90
CA ALA A 391 18.97 -0.09 18.95
C ALA A 391 19.05 1.01 20.02
N ASN A 392 19.76 0.73 21.12
CA ASN A 392 19.99 1.68 22.22
C ASN A 392 21.14 2.68 21.94
N THR A 393 21.68 2.68 20.73
CA THR A 393 22.80 3.55 20.32
C THR A 393 22.53 4.14 18.92
N ALA A 394 23.50 4.88 18.36
CA ALA A 394 23.41 5.38 16.98
C ALA A 394 23.79 4.34 15.92
N GLU A 395 24.00 3.08 16.32
CA GLU A 395 24.32 1.99 15.40
C GLU A 395 23.09 1.49 14.63
N LEU A 396 21.91 1.56 15.23
CA LEU A 396 20.62 1.23 14.59
C LEU A 396 19.65 2.40 14.77
N THR A 397 19.29 3.07 13.68
CA THR A 397 18.32 4.18 13.68
C THR A 397 17.32 4.09 12.54
N MET A 398 16.11 4.59 12.81
CA MET A 398 15.05 4.77 11.82
C MET A 398 14.41 6.13 12.02
N GLN A 399 14.35 6.96 10.98
CA GLN A 399 13.90 8.35 11.07
C GLN A 399 13.00 8.70 9.90
N ASN A 400 12.10 9.67 10.10
CA ASN A 400 11.18 10.18 9.06
C ASN A 400 10.50 9.05 8.29
N SER A 401 10.05 8.02 9.01
CA SER A 401 9.47 6.82 8.43
C SER A 401 7.99 6.71 8.80
N LEU A 402 7.24 5.90 8.05
CA LEU A 402 5.81 5.70 8.20
C LEU A 402 5.50 4.20 8.25
N ILE A 403 4.82 3.77 9.32
CA ILE A 403 4.27 2.42 9.44
C ILE A 403 2.74 2.50 9.39
N ASP A 404 2.15 1.89 8.37
CA ASP A 404 0.71 1.75 8.13
C ASP A 404 0.33 0.27 8.15
N CYS A 405 0.20 -0.29 9.36
CA CYS A 405 -0.05 -1.73 9.52
C CYS A 405 -0.97 -1.99 10.71
N VAL A 406 -1.75 -3.07 10.63
CA VAL A 406 -2.60 -3.54 11.73
C VAL A 406 -1.75 -4.10 12.87
N GLU A 407 -0.71 -4.87 12.55
CA GLU A 407 0.35 -5.26 13.50
C GLU A 407 1.62 -4.45 13.20
N PRO A 408 1.79 -3.25 13.77
CA PRO A 408 2.89 -2.37 13.38
C PRO A 408 4.24 -2.80 13.95
N PHE A 409 4.28 -3.46 15.12
CA PHE A 409 5.53 -3.73 15.84
C PHE A 409 5.49 -5.05 16.60
N LYS A 410 6.63 -5.76 16.58
CA LYS A 410 6.89 -6.91 17.46
C LYS A 410 8.07 -6.63 18.38
N ASN A 411 7.80 -6.71 19.68
CA ASN A 411 8.78 -6.41 20.71
C ASN A 411 9.81 -7.52 20.89
N ALA A 412 11.08 -7.13 21.06
CA ALA A 412 12.10 -8.04 21.56
C ALA A 412 11.74 -8.45 23.01
N LYS A 413 11.76 -9.75 23.29
CA LYS A 413 11.45 -10.30 24.62
C LYS A 413 12.62 -11.14 25.11
N ALA A 414 12.86 -11.09 26.42
CA ALA A 414 13.81 -11.99 27.06
C ALA A 414 13.26 -13.43 26.97
N ASP A 415 14.06 -14.33 26.40
CA ASP A 415 13.80 -15.76 26.32
C ASP A 415 15.06 -16.54 26.69
N ALA A 416 15.10 -17.00 27.94
CA ALA A 416 16.23 -17.74 28.47
C ALA A 416 16.46 -19.10 27.78
N ALA A 417 15.43 -19.69 27.14
CA ALA A 417 15.58 -20.95 26.42
C ALA A 417 16.36 -20.76 25.11
N GLU A 418 16.21 -19.59 24.50
CA GLU A 418 16.90 -19.19 23.26
C GLU A 418 18.15 -18.33 23.51
N GLY A 419 18.48 -18.07 24.79
CA GLY A 419 19.66 -17.30 25.18
C GLY A 419 19.50 -15.79 25.08
N ARG A 420 18.27 -15.28 24.94
CA ARG A 420 17.93 -13.85 24.91
C ARG A 420 17.64 -13.34 26.31
N THR A 421 18.27 -12.24 26.72
CA THR A 421 18.15 -11.67 28.07
C THR A 421 17.61 -10.25 28.09
N LEU A 422 17.64 -9.56 26.95
CA LEU A 422 17.18 -8.20 26.81
C LEU A 422 15.76 -8.15 26.26
N ALA A 423 15.09 -7.03 26.51
CA ALA A 423 13.79 -6.71 25.95
C ALA A 423 13.82 -5.29 25.38
N LEU A 424 13.04 -5.05 24.33
CA LEU A 424 12.89 -3.74 23.70
C LEU A 424 11.43 -3.56 23.33
N ASP A 425 10.86 -2.44 23.79
CA ASP A 425 9.59 -1.95 23.27
C ASP A 425 9.89 -1.25 21.94
N VAL A 426 9.61 -1.94 20.84
CA VAL A 426 9.96 -1.51 19.49
C VAL A 426 9.10 -0.32 19.07
N GLU A 427 7.84 -0.27 19.48
CA GLU A 427 6.96 0.88 19.25
C GLU A 427 7.51 2.13 19.94
N ALA A 428 7.86 2.02 21.23
CA ALA A 428 8.42 3.14 21.99
C ALA A 428 9.78 3.59 21.44
N TRP A 429 10.62 2.63 21.03
CA TRP A 429 11.90 2.92 20.37
C TRP A 429 11.67 3.68 19.05
N TYR A 430 10.81 3.16 18.18
CA TYR A 430 10.51 3.75 16.88
C TYR A 430 9.93 5.16 17.00
N LYS A 431 8.90 5.35 17.83
CA LYS A 431 8.27 6.67 18.05
C LYS A 431 9.16 7.65 18.80
N GLY A 432 10.16 7.15 19.53
CA GLY A 432 11.16 7.97 20.21
C GLY A 432 12.23 8.55 19.28
N GLN A 433 12.34 8.04 18.05
CA GLN A 433 13.25 8.56 17.03
C GLN A 433 12.64 9.75 16.28
N THR A 434 13.47 10.44 15.52
CA THR A 434 13.08 11.69 14.84
C THR A 434 11.99 11.47 13.78
N ASP A 435 10.87 12.16 13.94
CA ASP A 435 9.80 12.34 12.96
C ASP A 435 9.20 11.04 12.37
N ASN A 436 9.22 9.96 13.14
CA ASN A 436 8.56 8.71 12.76
C ASN A 436 7.05 8.76 13.00
N LEU A 437 6.29 8.11 12.13
CA LEU A 437 4.83 8.15 12.08
C LEU A 437 4.25 6.73 12.10
N VAL A 438 3.11 6.58 12.81
CA VAL A 438 2.25 5.39 12.72
C VAL A 438 0.86 5.89 12.34
N ALA A 439 0.56 5.85 11.05
CA ALA A 439 -0.61 6.46 10.42
C ALA A 439 -0.87 5.80 9.07
N ALA A 440 -2.05 6.02 8.48
CA ALA A 440 -2.32 5.47 7.15
C ALA A 440 -1.41 6.11 6.09
N ALA A 441 -0.97 5.28 5.15
CA ALA A 441 -0.08 5.68 4.08
C ALA A 441 -0.80 6.37 2.91
N ASP A 442 -2.11 6.17 2.77
CA ASP A 442 -2.94 6.73 1.68
C ASP A 442 -2.28 6.58 0.31
N LEU A 443 -2.19 5.32 -0.13
CA LEU A 443 -1.62 4.98 -1.43
C LEU A 443 -2.73 4.81 -2.48
N THR A 444 -2.49 5.31 -3.70
CA THR A 444 -3.16 4.81 -4.89
C THR A 444 -2.24 3.77 -5.51
N ASP A 445 -2.67 2.52 -5.50
CA ASP A 445 -1.84 1.33 -5.74
C ASP A 445 -0.65 1.28 -4.76
N TYR A 446 0.53 1.73 -5.18
CA TYR A 446 1.75 1.78 -4.37
C TYR A 446 2.33 3.20 -4.22
N MET A 447 1.71 4.20 -4.84
CA MET A 447 2.17 5.60 -4.78
C MET A 447 1.37 6.40 -3.75
N PRO A 448 2.03 7.24 -2.93
CA PRO A 448 1.32 8.20 -2.08
C PRO A 448 0.40 9.10 -2.91
N ASN A 449 -0.88 9.16 -2.55
CA ASN A 449 -1.81 10.09 -3.16
C ASN A 449 -1.73 11.47 -2.48
N SER A 450 -2.53 12.44 -2.94
CA SER A 450 -2.48 13.82 -2.43
C SER A 450 -2.85 14.00 -0.96
N SER A 451 -3.56 13.05 -0.32
CA SER A 451 -3.83 13.11 1.14
C SER A 451 -2.71 12.50 1.98
N SER A 452 -1.78 11.78 1.36
CA SER A 452 -0.76 11.05 2.08
C SER A 452 0.21 11.95 2.85
N VAL A 453 0.36 11.66 4.14
CA VAL A 453 1.38 12.27 5.01
C VAL A 453 2.80 11.99 4.51
N ALA A 454 3.00 10.92 3.74
CA ALA A 454 4.29 10.55 3.19
C ALA A 454 4.87 11.65 2.27
N LEU A 455 4.01 12.45 1.61
CA LEU A 455 4.46 13.52 0.71
C LEU A 455 5.12 14.72 1.42
N THR A 456 4.91 14.87 2.73
CA THR A 456 5.34 16.07 3.47
C THR A 456 6.23 15.77 4.68
N ALA A 457 6.28 14.52 5.15
CA ALA A 457 7.03 14.11 6.34
C ALA A 457 8.45 13.58 6.07
N GLY A 458 8.89 13.59 4.80
CA GLY A 458 10.19 13.06 4.41
C GLY A 458 11.37 13.88 4.93
N LYS A 459 12.45 13.16 5.26
CA LYS A 459 13.74 13.72 5.65
C LYS A 459 14.34 14.54 4.51
N ALA A 460 14.54 15.83 4.76
CA ALA A 460 15.27 16.70 3.86
C ALA A 460 16.79 16.49 3.92
N ASP A 461 17.48 16.91 2.86
CA ASP A 461 18.95 17.00 2.79
C ASP A 461 19.69 15.67 3.03
N LEU A 462 19.12 14.55 2.57
CA LEU A 462 19.73 13.21 2.66
C LEU A 462 21.19 13.18 2.16
N ALA A 463 21.50 13.90 1.07
CA ALA A 463 22.85 13.96 0.51
C ALA A 463 23.90 14.59 1.46
N ASN A 464 23.46 15.37 2.46
CA ASN A 464 24.35 15.91 3.51
C ASN A 464 24.54 14.92 4.67
N LEU A 465 23.63 13.96 4.84
CA LEU A 465 23.74 12.90 5.86
C LEU A 465 24.67 11.79 5.37
N ASP A 466 24.50 11.40 4.11
CA ASP A 466 25.37 10.45 3.42
C ASP A 466 25.49 10.84 1.95
N ALA A 467 26.74 11.01 1.48
CA ALA A 467 27.03 11.48 0.13
C ALA A 467 26.61 10.47 -0.98
N ARG A 468 26.26 9.24 -0.61
CA ARG A 468 25.74 8.21 -1.52
C ARG A 468 24.25 8.37 -1.80
N LEU A 469 23.53 9.16 -1.00
CA LEU A 469 22.11 9.41 -1.18
C LEU A 469 21.86 10.68 -2.01
N VAL A 470 20.73 10.70 -2.72
CA VAL A 470 20.16 11.91 -3.32
C VAL A 470 19.03 12.46 -2.44
N ASN A 471 18.75 13.76 -2.55
CA ASN A 471 17.68 14.38 -1.78
C ASN A 471 16.30 13.92 -2.28
N ALA A 472 15.45 13.50 -1.33
CA ALA A 472 14.05 13.16 -1.56
C ALA A 472 13.24 13.54 -0.32
N ASN A 473 12.45 14.61 -0.41
CA ASN A 473 11.73 15.20 0.73
C ASN A 473 10.36 14.54 0.97
N TYR A 474 10.25 13.24 0.74
CA TYR A 474 9.04 12.43 0.95
C TYR A 474 9.43 11.08 1.57
N ILE A 475 8.50 10.47 2.30
CA ILE A 475 8.60 9.09 2.82
C ILE A 475 8.19 8.14 1.70
N GLY A 476 8.86 6.99 1.58
CA GLY A 476 8.55 6.02 0.53
C GLY A 476 9.45 6.14 -0.69
N ALA A 477 9.29 5.21 -1.62
CA ALA A 477 10.01 5.15 -2.89
C ALA A 477 9.47 6.11 -3.96
N PHE A 478 8.32 6.76 -3.72
CA PHE A 478 7.58 7.54 -4.71
C PHE A 478 7.18 8.91 -4.18
N ASP A 479 7.22 9.92 -5.04
CA ASP A 479 6.85 11.32 -4.74
C ASP A 479 5.36 11.63 -4.99
N GLY A 480 4.56 10.60 -5.30
CA GLY A 480 3.14 10.69 -5.63
C GLY A 480 2.81 11.15 -7.06
N THR A 481 3.81 11.50 -7.88
CA THR A 481 3.59 12.02 -9.24
C THR A 481 4.43 11.34 -10.32
N ASN A 482 5.66 10.92 -9.99
CA ASN A 482 6.61 10.30 -10.91
C ASN A 482 6.79 8.82 -10.59
N ASP A 483 6.24 7.99 -11.44
CA ASP A 483 6.44 6.55 -11.38
C ASP A 483 7.66 6.12 -12.21
N TRP A 484 8.82 6.08 -11.56
CA TRP A 484 10.11 5.70 -12.17
C TRP A 484 10.18 4.22 -12.59
N THR A 485 9.20 3.41 -12.20
CA THR A 485 9.17 1.99 -12.53
C THR A 485 8.55 1.73 -13.92
N LYS A 486 7.91 2.73 -14.53
CA LYS A 486 7.21 2.57 -15.82
C LYS A 486 8.14 2.30 -17.01
N GLY A 487 7.69 1.40 -17.88
CA GLY A 487 8.29 1.14 -19.19
C GLY A 487 9.35 0.04 -19.24
N TRP A 488 9.98 -0.30 -18.10
CA TRP A 488 11.09 -1.25 -18.07
C TRP A 488 10.89 -2.46 -17.17
N THR A 489 9.99 -2.35 -16.19
CA THR A 489 9.59 -3.42 -15.27
C THR A 489 8.55 -4.37 -15.89
N THR A 490 8.18 -5.42 -15.16
CA THR A 490 7.09 -6.35 -15.49
C THR A 490 6.18 -6.56 -14.28
N ALA A 491 4.92 -6.91 -14.52
CA ALA A 491 3.94 -7.33 -13.49
C ALA A 491 3.60 -6.29 -12.40
N ILE A 492 3.95 -5.01 -12.58
CA ILE A 492 3.61 -3.94 -11.63
C ILE A 492 2.62 -2.91 -12.17
N HIS A 493 2.56 -2.74 -13.50
CA HIS A 493 1.74 -1.72 -14.19
C HIS A 493 0.56 -2.31 -14.96
N ASP A 494 0.40 -3.64 -14.94
CA ASP A 494 -0.52 -4.28 -15.86
C ASP A 494 -1.97 -3.90 -15.52
N ASP A 495 -2.64 -3.28 -16.50
CA ASP A 495 -4.05 -2.88 -16.64
C ASP A 495 -5.05 -4.03 -16.50
N VAL A 496 -4.79 -4.97 -15.60
CA VAL A 496 -5.79 -5.95 -15.19
C VAL A 496 -6.48 -5.30 -14.01
N THR A 497 -7.68 -4.75 -14.22
CA THR A 497 -8.66 -4.66 -13.13
C THR A 497 -8.58 -6.00 -12.41
N PRO A 498 -8.04 -6.08 -11.18
CA PRO A 498 -8.02 -7.34 -10.47
C PRO A 498 -9.47 -7.79 -10.46
N THR A 499 -9.72 -9.03 -10.91
CA THR A 499 -11.03 -9.62 -10.63
C THR A 499 -11.17 -9.51 -9.12
N PRO A 500 -12.21 -8.83 -8.58
CA PRO A 500 -12.30 -8.61 -7.14
C PRO A 500 -12.04 -9.92 -6.45
N THR A 501 -10.96 -10.00 -5.67
CA THR A 501 -10.57 -11.23 -4.98
C THR A 501 -11.77 -11.61 -4.14
N ALA A 502 -12.42 -12.73 -4.47
CA ALA A 502 -13.58 -13.18 -3.73
C ALA A 502 -13.16 -13.34 -2.25
N LEU A 503 -13.88 -12.66 -1.35
CA LEU A 503 -13.61 -12.74 0.09
C LEU A 503 -13.55 -14.21 0.56
N PRO A 504 -12.77 -14.56 1.59
CA PRO A 504 -12.70 -15.94 2.05
C PRO A 504 -14.04 -16.43 2.63
N VAL A 505 -14.19 -17.75 2.76
CA VAL A 505 -15.28 -18.36 3.54
C VAL A 505 -14.74 -18.66 4.93
N LEU A 506 -15.30 -18.01 5.96
CA LEU A 506 -14.88 -18.18 7.35
C LEU A 506 -15.50 -19.42 7.97
N THR A 507 -14.67 -20.21 8.65
CA THR A 507 -15.08 -21.43 9.38
C THR A 507 -15.33 -21.19 10.87
N SER A 508 -14.88 -20.06 11.40
CA SER A 508 -15.00 -19.67 12.81
C SER A 508 -14.97 -18.17 12.95
N CYS A 509 -15.53 -17.66 14.05
CA CYS A 509 -15.43 -16.25 14.40
C CYS A 509 -14.04 -15.88 14.92
N PRO A 510 -13.56 -14.66 14.66
CA PRO A 510 -12.26 -14.20 15.17
C PRO A 510 -12.27 -14.10 16.69
N VAL A 511 -11.08 -14.14 17.28
CA VAL A 511 -10.88 -13.95 18.73
C VAL A 511 -11.48 -12.61 19.15
N GLY A 512 -12.12 -12.58 20.33
CA GLY A 512 -12.84 -11.41 20.84
C GLY A 512 -14.32 -11.35 20.42
N THR A 513 -14.78 -12.27 19.58
CA THR A 513 -16.20 -12.38 19.20
C THR A 513 -16.79 -13.74 19.57
N ALA A 514 -18.11 -13.79 19.76
CA ALA A 514 -18.84 -15.01 20.10
C ALA A 514 -19.57 -15.58 18.87
N ALA A 515 -19.29 -16.84 18.52
CA ALA A 515 -19.91 -17.47 17.36
C ALA A 515 -21.34 -17.93 17.63
N SER A 516 -22.23 -17.67 16.68
CA SER A 516 -23.55 -18.28 16.59
C SER A 516 -23.86 -18.68 15.15
N ALA A 517 -24.65 -19.75 14.98
CA ALA A 517 -25.06 -20.19 13.66
C ALA A 517 -26.12 -19.23 13.10
N ALA A 518 -25.97 -18.84 11.82
CA ALA A 518 -27.02 -18.10 11.14
C ALA A 518 -28.28 -18.97 11.03
N THR A 519 -29.45 -18.40 11.35
CA THR A 519 -30.72 -19.10 11.16
C THR A 519 -31.05 -19.12 9.67
N ALA A 520 -31.19 -20.31 9.09
CA ALA A 520 -31.46 -20.45 7.66
C ALA A 520 -32.73 -19.70 7.23
N GLY A 521 -32.60 -18.83 6.23
CA GLY A 521 -33.70 -18.01 5.71
C GLY A 521 -34.05 -16.78 6.56
N LEU A 522 -33.30 -16.50 7.63
CA LEU A 522 -33.50 -15.28 8.43
C LEU A 522 -32.91 -14.04 7.76
N TYR A 523 -31.76 -14.15 7.11
CA TYR A 523 -31.06 -13.00 6.51
C TYR A 523 -31.37 -12.85 5.01
N LYS A 524 -31.40 -11.61 4.52
CA LYS A 524 -31.61 -11.27 3.11
C LYS A 524 -30.53 -11.91 2.22
N ASP A 525 -29.29 -11.93 2.71
CA ASP A 525 -28.16 -12.57 2.05
C ASP A 525 -28.08 -14.06 2.46
N ALA A 526 -28.38 -14.94 1.50
CA ALA A 526 -28.42 -16.37 1.72
C ALA A 526 -27.04 -17.02 1.86
N SER A 527 -25.94 -16.31 1.54
CA SER A 527 -24.58 -16.81 1.76
C SER A 527 -24.19 -16.79 3.24
N ILE A 528 -24.88 -16.00 4.07
CA ILE A 528 -24.54 -15.84 5.48
C ILE A 528 -24.87 -17.11 6.26
N THR A 529 -23.82 -17.75 6.76
CA THR A 529 -23.90 -18.99 7.55
C THR A 529 -23.28 -18.84 8.95
N LEU A 530 -22.51 -17.77 9.18
CA LEU A 530 -21.82 -17.49 10.43
C LEU A 530 -22.18 -16.10 10.95
N ILE A 531 -22.53 -16.00 12.24
CA ILE A 531 -22.76 -14.73 12.93
C ILE A 531 -21.76 -14.62 14.08
N CYS A 532 -20.99 -13.53 14.09
CA CYS A 532 -19.98 -13.26 15.11
C CYS A 532 -20.41 -12.07 15.96
N THR A 533 -20.79 -12.32 17.20
CA THR A 533 -21.27 -11.26 18.11
C THR A 533 -20.11 -10.54 18.78
N LEU A 534 -20.15 -9.21 18.74
CA LEU A 534 -19.31 -8.32 19.52
C LEU A 534 -20.20 -7.63 20.57
N GLU A 535 -19.82 -7.75 21.84
CA GLU A 535 -20.60 -7.24 22.98
C GLU A 535 -19.68 -6.78 24.12
N GLY A 536 -20.15 -5.81 24.92
CA GLY A 536 -19.42 -5.32 26.10
C GLY A 536 -18.11 -4.60 25.77
N ASN A 537 -17.10 -4.78 26.62
CA ASN A 537 -15.83 -4.06 26.50
C ASN A 537 -14.81 -4.86 25.67
N VAL A 538 -14.30 -4.26 24.60
CA VAL A 538 -13.20 -4.76 23.79
C VAL A 538 -11.88 -4.23 24.36
N LEU A 539 -11.27 -4.98 25.28
CA LEU A 539 -10.08 -4.55 26.05
C LEU A 539 -8.75 -5.00 25.44
N SER A 540 -8.78 -5.63 24.27
CA SER A 540 -7.61 -6.04 23.50
C SER A 540 -7.86 -5.77 22.03
N ASN A 541 -6.78 -5.65 21.24
CA ASN A 541 -6.88 -5.55 19.80
C ASN A 541 -7.76 -6.68 19.26
N THR A 542 -8.75 -6.31 18.46
CA THR A 542 -9.76 -7.22 17.92
C THR A 542 -9.97 -6.87 16.46
N THR A 543 -9.91 -7.89 15.62
CA THR A 543 -10.04 -7.76 14.17
C THR A 543 -11.32 -8.44 13.70
N LEU A 544 -12.17 -7.70 12.99
CA LEU A 544 -13.34 -8.23 12.30
C LEU A 544 -12.93 -8.56 10.86
N LEU A 545 -12.93 -9.85 10.54
CA LEU A 545 -12.50 -10.40 9.25
C LEU A 545 -13.64 -10.34 8.23
N ALA A 546 -13.32 -9.97 7.00
CA ALA A 546 -14.26 -9.99 5.89
C ALA A 546 -14.41 -11.43 5.36
N GLY A 547 -15.63 -11.78 4.98
CA GLY A 547 -15.88 -13.09 4.40
C GLY A 547 -17.22 -13.16 3.67
N GLN A 548 -17.29 -14.05 2.69
CA GLN A 548 -18.50 -14.28 1.89
C GLN A 548 -19.72 -14.72 2.71
N ASN A 549 -19.50 -15.28 3.91
CA ASN A 549 -20.51 -16.01 4.67
C ASN A 549 -20.69 -15.53 6.11
N VAL A 550 -20.08 -14.40 6.50
CA VAL A 550 -20.09 -13.88 7.87
C VAL A 550 -20.81 -12.54 7.96
N MET A 551 -21.50 -12.30 9.08
CA MET A 551 -21.85 -10.95 9.52
C MET A 551 -21.51 -10.78 11.00
N TYR A 552 -21.15 -9.57 11.40
CA TYR A 552 -20.89 -9.23 12.79
C TYR A 552 -22.12 -8.60 13.43
N LYS A 553 -22.50 -9.12 14.60
CA LYS A 553 -23.63 -8.61 15.37
C LYS A 553 -23.10 -7.74 16.51
N ILE A 554 -23.46 -6.46 16.52
CA ILE A 554 -23.24 -5.56 17.66
C ILE A 554 -24.43 -5.69 18.61
N ASP A 555 -24.18 -6.12 19.84
CA ASP A 555 -25.25 -6.46 20.78
C ASP A 555 -24.96 -6.03 22.22
N GLY A 556 -26.02 -5.94 23.02
CA GLY A 556 -25.94 -5.69 24.45
C GLY A 556 -25.79 -4.21 24.85
N GLY A 557 -26.08 -3.26 23.96
CA GLY A 557 -25.92 -1.83 24.21
C GLY A 557 -24.59 -1.30 23.69
N ALA A 558 -23.85 -0.57 24.52
CA ALA A 558 -22.56 -0.02 24.13
C ALA A 558 -21.49 -1.13 24.02
N VAL A 559 -20.95 -1.31 22.81
CA VAL A 559 -19.67 -2.01 22.60
C VAL A 559 -18.55 -0.99 22.75
N VAL A 560 -17.81 -1.09 23.86
CA VAL A 560 -16.79 -0.08 24.23
C VAL A 560 -15.40 -0.59 23.87
N VAL A 561 -14.75 0.08 22.92
CA VAL A 561 -13.37 -0.22 22.51
C VAL A 561 -12.39 0.49 23.45
N GLY A 562 -11.62 -0.34 24.16
CA GLY A 562 -10.65 0.04 25.18
C GLY A 562 -11.27 0.72 26.41
N GLY A 563 -10.39 1.23 27.27
CA GLY A 563 -10.77 2.02 28.45
C GLY A 563 -10.12 3.40 28.39
N ASP A 564 -10.85 4.42 28.83
CA ASP A 564 -10.44 5.83 28.82
C ASP A 564 -9.01 6.06 29.31
N ASN A 565 -8.06 6.18 28.38
CA ASN A 565 -6.63 6.36 28.61
C ASN A 565 -5.95 5.34 29.56
N THR A 566 -6.62 4.23 29.91
CA THR A 566 -6.08 3.21 30.83
C THR A 566 -5.86 1.85 30.18
N THR A 567 -6.63 1.51 29.15
CA THR A 567 -6.53 0.21 28.46
C THR A 567 -6.77 0.41 26.98
N PRO A 568 -5.78 0.98 26.25
CA PRO A 568 -5.86 1.15 24.81
C PRO A 568 -6.17 -0.17 24.10
N ALA A 569 -7.12 -0.15 23.17
CA ALA A 569 -7.40 -1.26 22.28
C ALA A 569 -7.67 -0.73 20.87
N THR A 570 -7.46 -1.58 19.87
CA THR A 570 -7.82 -1.29 18.47
C THR A 570 -8.93 -2.22 18.01
N LEU A 571 -10.01 -1.65 17.46
CA LEU A 571 -10.99 -2.40 16.68
C LEU A 571 -10.64 -2.25 15.19
N ALA A 572 -10.05 -3.28 14.61
CA ALA A 572 -9.77 -3.33 13.18
C ALA A 572 -10.94 -3.98 12.43
N ILE A 573 -11.34 -3.42 11.29
CA ILE A 573 -12.46 -3.88 10.47
C ILE A 573 -11.98 -3.98 9.03
N GLN A 574 -11.95 -5.19 8.48
CA GLN A 574 -11.46 -5.46 7.14
C GLN A 574 -12.40 -4.90 6.05
N ALA A 575 -11.83 -4.57 4.89
CA ALA A 575 -12.60 -4.23 3.70
C ALA A 575 -13.60 -5.33 3.33
N GLY A 576 -14.87 -4.96 3.14
CA GLY A 576 -15.96 -5.89 2.82
C GLY A 576 -16.66 -6.50 4.03
N THR A 577 -16.26 -6.11 5.25
CA THR A 577 -16.95 -6.57 6.47
C THR A 577 -18.37 -6.01 6.54
N LYS A 578 -19.33 -6.87 6.88
CA LYS A 578 -20.73 -6.51 7.12
C LYS A 578 -21.05 -6.61 8.61
N LEU A 579 -21.57 -5.52 9.17
CA LEU A 579 -22.00 -5.42 10.56
C LEU A 579 -23.48 -5.05 10.63
N PHE A 580 -24.19 -5.61 11.61
CA PHE A 580 -25.51 -5.14 12.00
C PHE A 580 -25.62 -5.00 13.51
N ALA A 581 -26.42 -4.05 13.98
CA ALA A 581 -26.62 -3.80 15.40
C ALA A 581 -28.06 -4.04 15.85
N THR A 582 -28.23 -4.56 17.06
CA THR A 582 -29.54 -4.67 17.70
C THR A 582 -30.02 -3.33 18.24
N SER A 583 -31.32 -3.25 18.55
CA SER A 583 -31.92 -2.06 19.14
C SER A 583 -31.17 -1.60 20.41
N ASN A 584 -30.89 -0.29 20.47
CA ASN A 584 -30.10 0.39 21.52
C ASN A 584 -28.61 0.03 21.55
N SER A 585 -28.10 -0.72 20.58
CA SER A 585 -26.66 -1.04 20.49
C SER A 585 -25.91 -0.05 19.61
N PHE A 586 -24.64 0.22 19.97
CA PHE A 586 -23.75 1.14 19.27
C PHE A 586 -22.29 0.84 19.62
N ILE A 587 -21.34 1.41 18.87
CA ILE A 587 -19.90 1.26 19.13
C ILE A 587 -19.36 2.58 19.69
N ALA A 588 -18.65 2.52 20.81
CA ALA A 588 -17.95 3.65 21.41
C ALA A 588 -16.45 3.38 21.48
N VAL A 589 -15.63 4.25 20.90
CA VAL A 589 -14.16 4.16 20.95
C VAL A 589 -13.63 5.13 21.99
N SER A 590 -13.09 4.59 23.08
CA SER A 590 -12.60 5.38 24.22
C SER A 590 -11.33 6.16 23.88
N ARG A 591 -11.07 7.25 24.61
CA ARG A 591 -9.80 8.00 24.48
C ARG A 591 -8.59 7.08 24.62
N GLY A 592 -7.60 7.30 23.75
CA GLY A 592 -6.39 6.47 23.66
C GLY A 592 -6.58 5.13 22.93
N SER A 593 -7.80 4.78 22.53
CA SER A 593 -8.13 3.59 21.73
C SER A 593 -8.36 3.96 20.26
N LYS A 594 -8.43 2.96 19.38
CA LYS A 594 -8.52 3.18 17.93
C LYS A 594 -9.61 2.36 17.26
N ILE A 595 -10.17 2.91 16.19
CA ILE A 595 -10.89 2.16 15.16
C ILE A 595 -10.09 2.20 13.86
N MET A 596 -9.85 1.06 13.23
CA MET A 596 -9.18 0.95 11.93
C MET A 596 -10.17 0.29 10.96
N ALA A 597 -11.13 1.08 10.48
CA ALA A 597 -12.12 0.66 9.50
C ALA A 597 -11.64 1.02 8.10
N GLN A 598 -10.94 0.09 7.45
CA GLN A 598 -10.26 0.30 6.17
C GLN A 598 -11.01 -0.45 5.07
N GLY A 599 -12.12 0.13 4.61
CA GLY A 599 -12.83 -0.33 3.42
C GLY A 599 -12.07 -0.05 2.13
N SER A 600 -12.61 -0.50 1.01
CA SER A 600 -12.14 -0.09 -0.32
C SER A 600 -13.32 0.21 -1.24
N ALA A 601 -13.03 0.86 -2.38
CA ALA A 601 -14.02 1.12 -3.41
C ALA A 601 -14.74 -0.13 -3.93
N THR A 602 -14.11 -1.32 -3.84
CA THR A 602 -14.70 -2.59 -4.31
C THR A 602 -15.27 -3.46 -3.19
N HIS A 603 -14.85 -3.20 -1.96
CA HIS A 603 -15.28 -3.92 -0.76
C HIS A 603 -15.48 -2.89 0.37
N PRO A 604 -16.53 -2.06 0.30
CA PRO A 604 -16.86 -1.14 1.38
C PRO A 604 -17.19 -1.91 2.66
N ILE A 605 -16.98 -1.27 3.81
CA ILE A 605 -17.52 -1.75 5.08
C ILE A 605 -18.96 -1.28 5.17
N GLU A 606 -19.89 -2.20 5.48
CA GLU A 606 -21.29 -1.87 5.71
C GLU A 606 -21.66 -2.05 7.19
N MET A 607 -22.20 -1.01 7.81
CA MET A 607 -22.77 -1.03 9.17
C MET A 607 -24.24 -0.64 9.10
N THR A 608 -25.12 -1.48 9.65
CA THR A 608 -26.58 -1.27 9.52
C THR A 608 -27.37 -1.77 10.73
N SER A 609 -28.68 -1.67 10.68
CA SER A 609 -29.59 -2.22 11.70
C SER A 609 -29.87 -3.72 11.50
N GLU A 610 -30.29 -4.39 12.56
CA GLU A 610 -30.74 -5.79 12.50
C GLU A 610 -31.91 -5.96 11.53
N GLU A 611 -32.87 -5.04 11.50
CA GLU A 611 -34.01 -5.09 10.59
C GLU A 611 -33.61 -4.97 9.11
N ASP A 612 -32.53 -4.23 8.80
CA ASP A 612 -32.05 -4.12 7.42
C ASP A 612 -31.46 -5.43 6.88
N VAL A 613 -30.90 -6.29 7.73
CA VAL A 613 -30.34 -7.56 7.28
C VAL A 613 -31.34 -8.72 7.29
N ILE A 614 -32.48 -8.56 7.97
CA ILE A 614 -33.52 -9.61 8.10
C ILE A 614 -34.39 -9.70 6.85
N ALA A 615 -34.59 -10.94 6.37
CA ALA A 615 -35.48 -11.27 5.26
C ALA A 615 -36.94 -10.91 5.61
N GLY A 616 -37.55 -10.03 4.81
CA GLY A 616 -38.92 -9.58 5.00
C GLY A 616 -39.10 -8.39 5.95
N ALA A 617 -38.02 -7.87 6.53
CA ALA A 617 -38.01 -6.60 7.25
C ALA A 617 -37.42 -5.45 6.40
N SER A 618 -37.73 -4.21 6.76
CA SER A 618 -37.12 -3.00 6.22
C SER A 618 -36.26 -2.30 7.28
N GLY A 619 -35.10 -1.82 6.84
CA GLY A 619 -34.31 -0.89 7.66
C GLY A 619 -35.02 0.45 7.71
N GLU A 620 -35.03 1.07 8.89
CA GLU A 620 -35.66 2.36 9.17
C GLU A 620 -34.75 3.16 10.09
N ARG A 621 -34.79 4.49 9.98
CA ARG A 621 -33.98 5.39 10.81
C ARG A 621 -34.12 5.12 12.31
N GLY A 622 -33.04 5.30 13.06
CA GLY A 622 -33.03 5.18 14.52
C GLY A 622 -33.19 3.76 15.07
N GLN A 623 -32.85 2.73 14.29
CA GLN A 623 -32.93 1.34 14.76
C GLN A 623 -31.72 0.91 15.61
N TRP A 624 -30.59 1.62 15.50
CA TRP A 624 -29.37 1.44 16.31
C TRP A 624 -28.61 2.76 16.46
N GLY A 625 -27.52 2.80 17.24
CA GLY A 625 -26.93 4.07 17.67
C GLY A 625 -25.71 4.58 16.90
N GLY A 626 -25.24 3.90 15.86
CA GLY A 626 -24.11 4.38 15.07
C GLY A 626 -22.75 4.27 15.81
N LEU A 627 -21.85 5.20 15.49
CA LEU A 627 -20.48 5.25 16.01
C LEU A 627 -20.24 6.49 16.89
N VAL A 628 -19.58 6.29 18.03
CA VAL A 628 -19.12 7.37 18.91
C VAL A 628 -17.61 7.27 19.08
N ILE A 629 -16.86 8.29 18.66
CA ILE A 629 -15.40 8.35 18.76
C ILE A 629 -15.00 9.42 19.77
N LEU A 630 -14.31 9.03 20.84
CA LEU A 630 -13.96 9.90 21.97
C LEU A 630 -12.45 10.18 21.93
N GLY A 631 -12.06 11.42 21.66
CA GLY A 631 -10.68 11.85 21.51
C GLY A 631 -10.13 12.70 22.65
N ASN A 632 -8.81 12.93 22.61
CA ASN A 632 -8.06 13.77 23.54
C ASN A 632 -7.89 15.24 23.06
N GLY A 633 -8.65 15.65 22.04
CA GLY A 633 -8.66 17.01 21.49
C GLY A 633 -9.27 18.05 22.41
N LEU A 634 -9.20 19.31 21.99
CA LEU A 634 -9.77 20.43 22.72
C LEU A 634 -11.30 20.45 22.60
N THR A 635 -11.99 20.76 23.69
CA THR A 635 -13.42 21.09 23.69
C THR A 635 -13.64 22.26 24.62
N ASN A 636 -14.47 23.20 24.22
CA ASN A 636 -14.70 24.42 24.99
C ASN A 636 -15.70 24.25 26.15
N THR A 637 -16.15 23.02 26.38
CA THR A 637 -16.94 22.62 27.56
C THR A 637 -16.07 22.29 28.77
N CYS A 638 -14.74 22.20 28.58
CA CYS A 638 -13.78 21.92 29.64
C CYS A 638 -13.05 23.18 30.13
N PRO A 639 -13.08 23.50 31.44
CA PRO A 639 -12.34 24.65 31.98
C PRO A 639 -10.83 24.40 32.10
N ASP A 640 -10.39 23.14 32.22
CA ASP A 640 -8.97 22.75 32.22
C ASP A 640 -8.74 21.60 31.24
N HIS A 641 -8.08 21.91 30.13
CA HIS A 641 -7.78 20.94 29.08
C HIS A 641 -6.77 19.86 29.49
N ASN A 642 -5.97 20.05 30.54
CA ASN A 642 -5.03 19.01 31.01
C ASN A 642 -5.70 17.94 31.88
N ALA A 643 -6.90 18.22 32.38
CA ALA A 643 -7.70 17.32 33.22
C ALA A 643 -9.13 17.22 32.69
N CYS A 644 -9.32 17.39 31.38
CA CYS A 644 -10.62 17.40 30.75
C CYS A 644 -11.26 16.01 30.78
N SER A 645 -12.56 16.00 31.05
CA SER A 645 -13.41 14.81 31.12
C SER A 645 -14.85 15.26 30.87
N ALA A 646 -15.09 15.88 29.71
CA ALA A 646 -16.44 16.24 29.29
C ALA A 646 -17.27 14.95 29.14
N SER A 647 -18.56 14.99 29.48
CA SER A 647 -19.45 13.82 29.40
C SER A 647 -20.14 13.82 28.05
N PHE A 648 -19.95 12.78 27.25
CA PHE A 648 -20.77 12.55 26.07
C PHE A 648 -22.20 12.26 26.49
N GLU A 649 -23.18 12.76 25.72
CA GLU A 649 -24.57 12.82 26.18
C GLU A 649 -25.18 11.42 26.43
N VAL A 650 -24.81 10.41 25.63
CA VAL A 650 -25.28 9.04 25.80
C VAL A 650 -24.21 8.19 26.47
N GLY A 651 -24.53 7.60 27.62
CA GLY A 651 -23.65 6.69 28.34
C GLY A 651 -22.58 7.35 29.22
N ASP A 652 -22.55 8.68 29.30
CA ASP A 652 -21.62 9.47 30.13
C ASP A 652 -20.14 9.15 29.86
N PHE A 653 -19.81 8.87 28.59
CA PHE A 653 -18.43 8.55 28.21
C PHE A 653 -17.54 9.80 28.26
N PRO A 654 -16.35 9.73 28.89
CA PRO A 654 -15.46 10.87 28.98
C PRO A 654 -14.76 11.17 27.65
N TYR A 655 -14.75 12.44 27.26
CA TYR A 655 -13.99 12.94 26.10
C TYR A 655 -13.25 14.25 26.41
N GLY A 656 -12.40 14.67 25.47
CA GLY A 656 -11.66 15.92 25.51
C GLY A 656 -10.28 15.82 26.15
N GLY A 657 -9.49 16.87 26.07
CA GLY A 657 -8.08 16.90 26.46
C GLY A 657 -7.41 18.17 25.93
N ASN A 658 -6.09 18.11 25.75
CA ASN A 658 -5.27 19.23 25.28
C ASN A 658 -4.54 18.95 23.95
N ASN A 659 -4.92 17.87 23.25
CA ASN A 659 -4.17 17.36 22.10
C ASN A 659 -5.03 17.33 20.82
N ASN A 660 -5.09 18.45 20.08
CA ASN A 660 -5.73 18.48 18.77
C ASN A 660 -4.98 17.65 17.69
N ALA A 661 -3.81 17.08 18.00
CA ALA A 661 -3.12 16.12 17.14
C ALA A 661 -3.37 14.65 17.57
N ASP A 662 -4.31 14.40 18.48
CA ASP A 662 -4.75 13.05 18.86
C ASP A 662 -5.17 12.22 17.63
N ASN A 663 -4.96 10.91 17.70
CA ASN A 663 -5.25 9.97 16.63
C ASN A 663 -6.06 8.78 17.17
N SER A 664 -7.35 8.77 16.81
CA SER A 664 -8.34 7.74 17.17
C SER A 664 -8.49 6.67 16.07
N GLY A 665 -7.63 6.68 15.05
CA GLY A 665 -7.56 5.67 13.99
C GLY A 665 -7.98 6.19 12.60
N GLN A 666 -8.52 5.28 11.79
CA GLN A 666 -8.92 5.53 10.40
C GLN A 666 -10.31 4.98 10.10
N ILE A 667 -11.10 5.74 9.34
CA ILE A 667 -12.39 5.33 8.80
C ILE A 667 -12.39 5.68 7.29
N SER A 668 -12.32 4.66 6.44
CA SER A 668 -12.24 4.79 4.98
C SER A 668 -13.21 3.83 4.29
N TYR A 669 -13.96 4.31 3.29
CA TYR A 669 -14.95 3.53 2.53
C TYR A 669 -15.96 2.78 3.43
N VAL A 670 -16.65 3.54 4.29
CA VAL A 670 -17.62 3.01 5.26
C VAL A 670 -19.01 3.54 4.99
N VAL A 671 -19.99 2.64 4.91
CA VAL A 671 -21.40 2.96 4.75
C VAL A 671 -22.14 2.62 6.05
N ILE A 672 -22.72 3.63 6.69
CA ILE A 672 -23.55 3.51 7.90
C ILE A 672 -25.00 3.80 7.53
N LYS A 673 -25.91 2.86 7.80
CA LYS A 673 -27.34 2.99 7.49
C LYS A 673 -28.19 2.90 8.76
N TYR A 674 -29.28 3.65 8.79
CA TYR A 674 -30.40 3.45 9.74
C TYR A 674 -30.04 3.61 11.24
N ALA A 675 -28.96 4.36 11.52
CA ALA A 675 -28.50 4.67 12.87
C ALA A 675 -29.32 5.81 13.50
N GLY A 676 -28.90 6.26 14.68
CA GLY A 676 -29.37 7.44 15.39
C GLY A 676 -30.69 7.28 16.15
N PHE A 677 -30.73 6.39 17.15
CA PHE A 677 -31.93 6.22 17.98
C PHE A 677 -32.08 7.34 19.03
N LYS A 678 -33.32 7.76 19.26
CA LYS A 678 -33.70 8.67 20.35
C LYS A 678 -33.67 7.95 21.71
N VAL A 679 -32.88 8.43 22.67
CA VAL A 679 -32.82 7.89 24.04
C VAL A 679 -33.96 8.44 24.89
N ASN A 680 -34.17 9.77 24.84
CA ASN A 680 -35.26 10.49 25.50
C ASN A 680 -35.48 11.85 24.84
N ASP A 681 -36.36 12.69 25.40
CA ASP A 681 -36.72 14.02 24.84
C ASP A 681 -35.55 15.03 24.76
N THR A 682 -34.37 14.69 25.28
CA THR A 682 -33.19 15.58 25.35
C THR A 682 -31.88 14.92 24.94
N GLN A 683 -31.88 13.65 24.57
CA GLN A 683 -30.66 12.88 24.27
C GLN A 683 -30.93 11.92 23.12
N GLU A 684 -30.10 12.01 22.10
CA GLU A 684 -30.23 11.29 20.83
C GLU A 684 -28.84 10.76 20.41
N MET A 685 -28.80 9.90 19.39
CA MET A 685 -27.55 9.33 18.89
C MET A 685 -27.40 9.75 17.42
N ASN A 686 -26.16 9.88 16.94
CA ASN A 686 -25.89 10.29 15.57
C ASN A 686 -25.44 9.12 14.70
N GLY A 687 -25.29 9.36 13.40
CA GLY A 687 -24.64 8.38 12.51
C GLY A 687 -23.19 8.16 12.93
N ILE A 688 -22.44 9.26 13.04
CA ILE A 688 -21.11 9.31 13.67
C ILE A 688 -21.00 10.56 14.55
N SER A 689 -20.66 10.37 15.83
CA SER A 689 -20.31 11.46 16.75
C SER A 689 -18.78 11.53 16.93
N PHE A 690 -18.18 12.66 16.58
CA PHE A 690 -16.76 12.93 16.84
C PHE A 690 -16.60 13.85 18.05
N ALA A 691 -16.32 13.25 19.21
CA ALA A 691 -16.19 13.98 20.46
C ALA A 691 -14.73 14.31 20.79
N ALA A 692 -14.35 15.57 20.56
CA ALA A 692 -12.99 16.09 20.68
C ALA A 692 -11.93 15.22 19.97
N VAL A 693 -12.25 14.72 18.78
CA VAL A 693 -11.32 13.88 17.99
C VAL A 693 -10.26 14.76 17.35
N GLY A 694 -9.00 14.34 17.44
CA GLY A 694 -7.86 15.10 16.91
C GLY A 694 -7.67 14.97 15.41
N SER A 695 -6.87 15.88 14.85
CA SER A 695 -6.48 15.94 13.44
C SER A 695 -5.57 14.81 12.97
N GLY A 696 -5.06 13.98 13.90
CA GLY A 696 -4.32 12.76 13.56
C GLY A 696 -5.22 11.60 13.14
N THR A 697 -6.53 11.68 13.41
CA THR A 697 -7.53 10.72 12.96
C THR A 697 -7.87 10.97 11.49
N GLN A 698 -7.92 9.91 10.70
CA GLN A 698 -8.21 9.99 9.27
C GLN A 698 -9.64 9.53 8.98
N VAL A 699 -10.40 10.35 8.26
CA VAL A 699 -11.78 10.03 7.88
C VAL A 699 -11.96 10.40 6.41
N ASP A 700 -12.19 9.40 5.57
CA ASP A 700 -12.44 9.58 4.15
C ASP A 700 -13.50 8.60 3.61
N HIS A 701 -14.19 8.94 2.53
CA HIS A 701 -15.18 8.07 1.88
C HIS A 701 -16.17 7.45 2.87
N ILE A 702 -16.89 8.30 3.62
CA ILE A 702 -17.95 7.86 4.53
C ILE A 702 -19.32 8.20 3.96
N GLN A 703 -20.27 7.28 4.14
CA GLN A 703 -21.67 7.55 3.88
C GLN A 703 -22.49 7.30 5.12
N ILE A 704 -23.35 8.27 5.46
CA ILE A 704 -24.40 8.09 6.46
C ILE A 704 -25.75 8.21 5.75
N HIS A 705 -26.57 7.17 5.89
CA HIS A 705 -27.86 7.05 5.22
C HIS A 705 -29.00 6.83 6.20
N ALA A 706 -30.05 7.64 6.06
CA ALA A 706 -31.30 7.54 6.82
C ALA A 706 -31.05 7.48 8.33
N ASN A 707 -30.20 8.37 8.85
CA ASN A 707 -30.01 8.50 10.29
C ASN A 707 -31.26 9.08 10.97
N GLY A 708 -31.55 8.64 12.19
CA GLY A 708 -32.71 9.09 12.98
C GLY A 708 -32.55 10.47 13.62
N ASP A 709 -31.32 10.96 13.63
CA ASP A 709 -30.89 12.28 14.12
C ASP A 709 -29.82 12.82 13.16
N ASP A 710 -28.72 13.41 13.64
CA ASP A 710 -27.69 13.96 12.78
C ASP A 710 -26.90 12.91 12.00
N GLY A 711 -26.55 13.24 10.76
CA GLY A 711 -25.66 12.40 9.96
C GLY A 711 -24.29 12.26 10.62
N VAL A 712 -23.63 13.41 10.83
CA VAL A 712 -22.35 13.54 11.51
C VAL A 712 -22.42 14.73 12.45
N GLU A 713 -21.98 14.55 13.70
CA GLU A 713 -21.92 15.64 14.68
C GLU A 713 -20.53 15.77 15.33
N PHE A 714 -20.04 17.00 15.45
CA PHE A 714 -18.76 17.32 16.10
C PHE A 714 -18.95 17.96 17.48
N TRP A 715 -18.33 17.36 18.49
CA TRP A 715 -18.29 17.88 19.85
C TRP A 715 -16.88 18.36 20.21
N GLY A 716 -16.41 19.42 19.54
CA GLY A 716 -15.03 19.90 19.66
C GLY A 716 -14.02 19.14 18.80
N GLY A 717 -12.72 19.36 19.07
CA GLY A 717 -11.61 18.69 18.41
C GLY A 717 -11.14 19.36 17.12
N ALA A 718 -10.42 18.60 16.30
CA ALA A 718 -9.80 19.05 15.05
C ALA A 718 -9.75 17.96 13.97
N VAL A 719 -10.56 16.90 14.07
CA VAL A 719 -10.64 15.84 13.05
C VAL A 719 -10.99 16.44 11.68
N ASN A 720 -10.38 15.90 10.63
CA ASN A 720 -10.60 16.35 9.26
C ASN A 720 -11.30 15.25 8.43
N LEU A 721 -12.20 15.64 7.53
CA LEU A 721 -13.02 14.71 6.74
C LEU A 721 -12.89 14.96 5.23
N LYS A 722 -12.78 13.91 4.43
CA LYS A 722 -12.84 14.03 2.97
C LYS A 722 -13.87 13.07 2.37
N TYR A 723 -14.52 13.44 1.25
CA TYR A 723 -15.45 12.54 0.54
C TYR A 723 -16.58 12.01 1.44
N VAL A 724 -17.45 12.93 1.87
CA VAL A 724 -18.54 12.63 2.82
C VAL A 724 -19.87 12.67 2.08
N TYR A 725 -20.64 11.58 2.15
CA TYR A 725 -21.96 11.48 1.53
C TYR A 725 -23.07 11.32 2.57
N LEU A 726 -23.94 12.32 2.71
CA LEU A 726 -24.98 12.35 3.74
C LEU A 726 -26.34 12.31 3.04
N THR A 727 -27.14 11.30 3.36
CA THR A 727 -28.34 10.98 2.57
C THR A 727 -29.54 10.69 3.47
N ALA A 728 -30.64 11.43 3.29
CA ALA A 728 -31.92 11.20 3.96
C ALA A 728 -31.86 11.21 5.51
N ASN A 729 -30.91 11.92 6.10
CA ASN A 729 -30.84 12.11 7.56
C ASN A 729 -32.02 12.96 8.05
N PHE A 730 -32.48 12.69 9.28
CA PHE A 730 -33.73 13.24 9.80
C PHE A 730 -33.58 14.66 10.36
N ASP A 731 -32.58 14.87 11.20
CA ASP A 731 -32.29 16.22 11.71
C ASP A 731 -31.24 16.87 10.79
N ASP A 732 -30.08 17.25 11.31
CA ASP A 732 -29.07 17.92 10.54
C ASP A 732 -28.15 16.92 9.84
N SER A 733 -27.77 17.19 8.60
CA SER A 733 -26.86 16.26 7.93
C SER A 733 -25.45 16.35 8.52
N LEU A 734 -24.98 17.56 8.78
CA LEU A 734 -23.69 17.83 9.41
C LEU A 734 -23.88 18.93 10.46
N ASP A 735 -23.69 18.59 11.73
CA ASP A 735 -23.73 19.51 12.87
C ASP A 735 -22.31 19.68 13.45
N TRP A 736 -21.95 20.91 13.84
CA TRP A 736 -20.85 21.09 14.78
C TRP A 736 -21.18 21.99 15.96
N THR A 737 -20.57 21.65 17.09
CA THR A 737 -20.61 22.45 18.30
C THR A 737 -19.30 22.34 19.09
N ASN A 738 -19.29 22.94 20.28
CA ASN A 738 -18.31 22.72 21.35
C ASN A 738 -16.82 22.92 20.97
N GLY A 739 -16.54 23.78 19.99
CA GLY A 739 -15.18 24.22 19.67
C GLY A 739 -14.48 23.40 18.58
N TRP A 740 -15.22 22.79 17.65
CA TRP A 740 -14.60 22.06 16.55
C TRP A 740 -13.83 23.01 15.61
N THR A 741 -12.58 22.65 15.32
CA THR A 741 -11.62 23.45 14.52
C THR A 741 -11.03 22.66 13.36
N GLY A 742 -11.69 21.55 13.00
CA GLY A 742 -11.26 20.69 11.91
C GLY A 742 -11.59 21.23 10.52
N LYS A 743 -11.42 20.37 9.53
CA LYS A 743 -11.59 20.70 8.12
C LYS A 743 -12.44 19.67 7.41
N ALA A 744 -13.14 20.06 6.35
CA ALA A 744 -13.79 19.10 5.47
C ALA A 744 -13.73 19.51 4.00
N GLN A 745 -13.57 18.52 3.10
CA GLN A 745 -13.61 18.73 1.65
C GLN A 745 -14.39 17.63 0.92
N PHE A 746 -15.13 18.02 -0.13
CA PHE A 746 -15.96 17.12 -0.94
C PHE A 746 -17.09 16.48 -0.13
N VAL A 747 -18.09 17.29 0.20
CA VAL A 747 -19.25 16.85 0.99
C VAL A 747 -20.51 17.02 0.16
N TYR A 748 -21.24 15.91 -0.04
CA TYR A 748 -22.50 15.90 -0.76
C TYR A 748 -23.64 15.52 0.19
N ILE A 749 -24.65 16.38 0.26
CA ILE A 749 -25.79 16.25 1.17
C ILE A 749 -27.07 16.20 0.33
N THR A 750 -27.89 15.18 0.59
CA THR A 750 -29.23 15.04 0.01
C THR A 750 -30.24 14.75 1.11
N HIS A 751 -31.34 15.47 1.10
CA HIS A 751 -32.42 15.29 2.06
C HIS A 751 -33.61 14.54 1.49
N GLU A 752 -34.33 13.87 2.39
CA GLU A 752 -35.66 13.33 2.10
C GLU A 752 -36.73 14.37 2.43
N ASP A 753 -37.79 14.44 1.61
CA ASP A 753 -38.88 15.39 1.80
C ASP A 753 -39.70 15.13 3.05
N GLY A 754 -39.93 16.19 3.83
CA GLY A 754 -40.77 16.14 5.03
C GLY A 754 -40.15 15.34 6.18
N ASN A 755 -38.88 14.96 6.06
CA ASN A 755 -38.17 14.22 7.09
C ASN A 755 -36.84 14.86 7.50
N ALA A 756 -36.30 15.87 6.80
CA ALA A 756 -35.01 16.49 7.11
C ALA A 756 -35.16 17.86 7.82
N ASN A 757 -34.11 18.31 8.51
CA ASN A 757 -33.93 19.69 9.00
C ASN A 757 -32.88 20.44 8.16
N ARG A 758 -31.67 20.71 8.67
CA ARG A 758 -30.63 21.47 7.95
C ARG A 758 -29.67 20.55 7.19
N GLY A 759 -29.12 21.08 6.10
CA GLY A 759 -27.91 20.52 5.51
C GLY A 759 -26.72 20.70 6.45
N ILE A 760 -26.61 21.87 7.05
CA ILE A 760 -25.60 22.22 8.06
C ILE A 760 -26.23 22.99 9.21
N GLU A 761 -25.98 22.58 10.45
CA GLU A 761 -26.11 23.41 11.65
C GLU A 761 -24.71 23.69 12.24
N GLY A 762 -24.43 24.95 12.55
CA GLY A 762 -23.11 25.38 13.00
C GLY A 762 -23.14 26.23 14.25
N ASP A 763 -22.64 25.68 15.34
CA ASP A 763 -22.64 26.27 16.67
C ASP A 763 -21.25 26.38 17.30
N SER A 764 -21.13 27.23 18.31
CA SER A 764 -20.14 27.11 19.38
C SER A 764 -20.86 26.95 20.72
N HIS A 765 -20.13 26.66 21.80
CA HIS A 765 -20.75 26.61 23.12
C HIS A 765 -21.32 27.98 23.54
N LYS A 766 -22.41 27.96 24.31
CA LYS A 766 -23.24 29.14 24.60
C LYS A 766 -22.54 30.19 25.48
N GLY A 767 -21.41 29.89 26.11
CA GLY A 767 -20.65 30.87 26.88
C GLY A 767 -19.83 31.78 25.97
N ALA A 768 -20.04 33.09 26.12
CA ALA A 768 -19.43 34.12 25.27
C ALA A 768 -17.90 34.23 25.36
N THR A 769 -17.24 33.45 26.23
CA THR A 769 -15.78 33.43 26.42
C THR A 769 -15.18 32.03 26.29
N ASP A 770 -15.98 31.04 25.87
CA ASP A 770 -15.54 29.66 25.81
C ASP A 770 -14.56 29.48 24.66
N THR A 771 -13.45 28.78 24.91
CA THR A 771 -12.39 28.55 23.94
C THR A 771 -12.00 27.08 23.89
N PRO A 772 -11.71 26.51 22.71
CA PRO A 772 -11.73 27.17 21.40
C PRO A 772 -13.15 27.52 20.92
N VAL A 773 -13.29 28.59 20.16
CA VAL A 773 -14.52 28.85 19.40
C VAL A 773 -14.61 27.84 18.27
N SER A 774 -15.80 27.32 17.95
CA SER A 774 -15.96 26.47 16.77
C SER A 774 -15.63 27.26 15.51
N ALA A 775 -14.58 26.87 14.81
CA ALA A 775 -14.04 27.59 13.66
C ALA A 775 -13.53 26.60 12.59
N PRO A 776 -14.42 25.77 12.02
CA PRO A 776 -14.01 24.82 11.00
C PRO A 776 -13.70 25.50 9.66
N LYS A 777 -12.90 24.84 8.82
CA LYS A 777 -12.64 25.26 7.44
C LYS A 777 -13.20 24.24 6.44
N LEU A 778 -14.22 24.64 5.69
CA LEU A 778 -15.00 23.77 4.82
C LEU A 778 -14.83 24.15 3.35
N ALA A 779 -14.74 23.17 2.47
CA ALA A 779 -14.56 23.39 1.04
C ALA A 779 -15.32 22.38 0.17
N ASN A 780 -15.86 22.81 -0.97
CA ASN A 780 -16.44 21.92 -1.98
C ASN A 780 -17.64 21.14 -1.45
N PHE A 781 -18.69 21.86 -1.06
CA PHE A 781 -19.94 21.29 -0.53
C PHE A 781 -21.05 21.42 -1.56
N THR A 782 -21.88 20.38 -1.70
CA THR A 782 -23.15 20.45 -2.42
C THR A 782 -24.28 20.01 -1.52
N ILE A 783 -25.25 20.88 -1.29
CA ILE A 783 -26.40 20.64 -0.41
C ILE A 783 -27.67 20.74 -1.24
N LEU A 784 -28.47 19.67 -1.20
CA LEU A 784 -29.81 19.58 -1.80
C LEU A 784 -30.86 19.42 -0.69
N PRO A 785 -31.40 20.55 -0.17
CA PRO A 785 -32.40 20.53 0.89
C PRO A 785 -33.69 19.83 0.50
N GLY A 786 -34.40 19.32 1.52
CA GLY A 786 -35.75 18.76 1.39
C GLY A 786 -36.79 19.86 1.13
N THR A 787 -38.06 19.47 1.01
CA THR A 787 -39.17 20.43 0.94
C THR A 787 -39.42 21.16 2.27
N ASP A 788 -40.04 22.34 2.20
CA ASP A 788 -40.49 23.19 3.32
C ASP A 788 -41.70 22.61 4.09
N ILE A 789 -41.74 21.29 4.24
CA ILE A 789 -42.73 20.58 5.05
C ILE A 789 -42.08 20.25 6.39
N ALA A 790 -42.73 20.67 7.47
CA ALA A 790 -42.32 20.30 8.82
C ALA A 790 -42.32 18.77 9.01
N ASN A 791 -41.19 18.24 9.48
CA ASN A 791 -41.02 16.87 9.92
C ASN A 791 -41.77 16.61 11.24
N ALA A 792 -41.59 15.43 11.83
CA ALA A 792 -42.26 15.07 13.10
C ALA A 792 -41.80 15.91 14.31
N SER A 793 -40.61 16.52 14.25
CA SER A 793 -40.06 17.44 15.26
C SER A 793 -40.52 18.90 15.06
N GLY A 794 -41.02 19.22 13.86
CA GLY A 794 -41.50 20.56 13.49
C GLY A 794 -40.57 21.30 12.52
N ASP A 795 -39.45 20.69 12.16
CA ASP A 795 -38.36 21.29 11.39
C ASP A 795 -38.52 21.04 9.90
N LYS A 796 -38.02 21.94 9.07
CA LYS A 796 -38.26 21.95 7.62
C LYS A 796 -36.96 21.68 6.88
N GLY A 797 -37.06 21.18 5.65
CA GLY A 797 -35.91 20.99 4.77
C GLY A 797 -35.26 22.33 4.40
N GLU A 798 -34.11 22.61 5.00
CA GLU A 798 -33.40 23.90 4.94
C GLU A 798 -31.92 23.68 4.60
N GLY A 799 -31.24 24.74 4.12
CA GLY A 799 -29.84 24.70 3.71
C GLY A 799 -28.87 24.75 4.89
N ILE A 800 -28.39 25.95 5.22
CA ILE A 800 -27.35 26.17 6.23
C ILE A 800 -27.88 27.08 7.34
N LEU A 801 -27.66 26.71 8.60
CA LEU A 801 -27.83 27.56 9.78
C LEU A 801 -26.47 27.79 10.47
N LEU A 802 -26.06 29.04 10.65
CA LEU A 802 -24.91 29.38 11.49
C LEU A 802 -25.37 30.24 12.67
N ARG A 803 -25.02 29.78 13.88
CA ARG A 803 -25.51 30.30 15.15
C ARG A 803 -24.43 30.27 16.22
N VAL A 804 -24.80 30.74 17.42
CA VAL A 804 -24.03 30.73 18.67
C VAL A 804 -22.52 30.90 18.48
N ALA A 805 -22.08 32.11 18.12
CA ALA A 805 -20.66 32.48 18.09
C ALA A 805 -19.73 31.60 17.22
N THR A 806 -20.24 30.80 16.29
CA THR A 806 -19.38 30.07 15.35
C THR A 806 -18.58 31.03 14.45
N ALA A 807 -17.37 30.61 14.05
CA ALA A 807 -16.40 31.39 13.28
C ALA A 807 -15.84 30.59 12.09
N GLY A 808 -16.69 29.80 11.42
CA GLY A 808 -16.29 28.96 10.29
C GLY A 808 -15.81 29.75 9.06
N GLU A 809 -14.96 29.10 8.25
CA GLU A 809 -14.59 29.56 6.92
C GLU A 809 -15.11 28.58 5.86
N LEU A 810 -16.07 29.02 5.04
CA LEU A 810 -16.74 28.17 4.04
C LEU A 810 -16.35 28.60 2.62
N TYR A 811 -15.96 27.65 1.78
CA TYR A 811 -15.50 27.89 0.41
C TYR A 811 -16.16 26.93 -0.58
N ASN A 812 -16.37 27.37 -1.82
CA ASN A 812 -16.83 26.48 -2.90
C ASN A 812 -18.14 25.75 -2.57
N VAL A 813 -19.07 26.42 -1.87
CA VAL A 813 -20.32 25.83 -1.42
C VAL A 813 -21.42 26.07 -2.44
N LEU A 814 -22.14 25.02 -2.81
CA LEU A 814 -23.38 25.06 -3.58
C LEU A 814 -24.54 24.63 -2.68
N VAL A 815 -25.51 25.52 -2.47
CA VAL A 815 -26.83 25.13 -1.94
C VAL A 815 -27.83 25.27 -3.07
N GLN A 816 -28.38 24.15 -3.54
CA GLN A 816 -29.45 24.15 -4.53
C GLN A 816 -30.75 23.68 -3.89
N GLY A 817 -31.54 24.65 -3.46
CA GLY A 817 -32.88 24.42 -2.93
C GLY A 817 -33.88 24.11 -4.03
N ARG A 818 -34.98 23.47 -3.65
CA ARG A 818 -36.07 23.14 -4.56
C ARG A 818 -36.85 24.41 -4.93
N LYS A 819 -37.15 24.58 -6.21
CA LYS A 819 -37.89 25.75 -6.74
C LYS A 819 -39.32 25.39 -7.07
N GLY A 820 -40.14 25.33 -6.03
CA GLY A 820 -41.58 25.10 -6.12
C GLY A 820 -42.40 26.38 -6.13
N THR A 821 -43.70 26.23 -5.95
CA THR A 821 -44.64 27.34 -5.70
C THR A 821 -45.45 27.14 -4.42
N THR A 822 -45.17 26.04 -3.69
CA THR A 822 -45.80 25.66 -2.44
C THR A 822 -44.76 24.99 -1.55
N ALA A 823 -45.00 24.98 -0.24
CA ALA A 823 -44.13 24.34 0.74
C ALA A 823 -43.83 22.86 0.43
N GLU A 824 -44.73 22.14 -0.24
CA GLU A 824 -44.53 20.73 -0.64
C GLU A 824 -43.65 20.55 -1.88
N THR A 825 -43.25 21.64 -2.53
CA THR A 825 -42.49 21.61 -3.80
C THR A 825 -41.26 22.50 -3.79
N GLU A 826 -41.14 23.40 -2.81
CA GLU A 826 -39.97 24.23 -2.58
C GLU A 826 -39.28 23.85 -1.28
N SER A 827 -38.00 24.15 -1.16
CA SER A 827 -37.28 24.04 0.11
C SER A 827 -37.54 25.27 0.98
N GLY A 828 -37.24 25.16 2.28
CA GLY A 828 -37.08 26.32 3.15
C GLY A 828 -35.88 27.19 2.76
N GLU A 829 -35.44 28.05 3.67
CA GLU A 829 -34.30 28.93 3.41
C GLU A 829 -33.00 28.17 3.12
N CYS A 830 -32.16 28.74 2.25
CA CYS A 830 -30.86 28.13 1.92
C CYS A 830 -29.72 28.57 2.84
N LEU A 831 -29.77 29.78 3.38
CA LEU A 831 -28.72 30.30 4.26
C LEU A 831 -29.32 31.21 5.32
N GLU A 832 -29.13 30.83 6.58
CA GLU A 832 -29.56 31.58 7.75
C GLU A 832 -28.36 31.87 8.66
N LEU A 833 -28.27 33.13 9.13
CA LEU A 833 -27.41 33.51 10.24
C LEU A 833 -28.29 34.00 11.39
N ASP A 834 -28.13 33.38 12.56
CA ASP A 834 -28.87 33.79 13.77
C ASP A 834 -28.21 35.01 14.44
N GLY A 835 -28.69 36.20 14.06
CA GLY A 835 -28.21 37.47 14.59
C GLY A 835 -28.61 37.76 16.04
N SER A 836 -29.37 36.88 16.70
CA SER A 836 -29.73 37.05 18.12
C SER A 836 -28.52 36.81 19.06
N TYR A 837 -27.51 36.10 18.59
CA TYR A 837 -26.27 35.83 19.34
C TYR A 837 -25.17 36.84 19.04
N ALA A 838 -24.82 37.66 20.02
CA ALA A 838 -23.80 38.72 19.87
C ALA A 838 -22.44 38.19 19.39
N GLY A 839 -22.02 37.00 19.82
CA GLY A 839 -20.75 36.39 19.37
C GLY A 839 -20.74 36.07 17.88
N LEU A 840 -21.88 35.67 17.29
CA LEU A 840 -21.98 35.46 15.84
C LEU A 840 -21.83 36.79 15.10
N VAL A 841 -22.53 37.82 15.59
CA VAL A 841 -22.46 39.19 15.05
C VAL A 841 -21.03 39.73 15.10
N ASP A 842 -20.31 39.48 16.19
CA ASP A 842 -18.90 39.87 16.33
C ASP A 842 -18.00 39.15 15.32
N ASN A 843 -18.23 37.85 15.07
CA ASN A 843 -17.47 37.09 14.09
C ASN A 843 -17.75 37.52 12.64
N VAL A 844 -19.01 37.86 12.33
CA VAL A 844 -19.41 38.46 11.07
C VAL A 844 -18.69 39.80 10.85
N ASN A 845 -18.73 40.69 11.86
CA ASN A 845 -18.17 42.03 11.75
C ASN A 845 -16.63 42.04 11.71
N SER A 846 -15.99 41.10 12.40
CA SER A 846 -14.53 40.94 12.42
C SER A 846 -13.99 40.12 11.25
N LYS A 847 -14.88 39.55 10.41
CA LYS A 847 -14.55 38.68 9.26
C LYS A 847 -13.83 37.38 9.66
N THR A 848 -14.10 36.88 10.86
CA THR A 848 -13.68 35.53 11.26
C THR A 848 -14.66 34.49 10.74
N LEU A 849 -15.95 34.80 10.69
CA LEU A 849 -16.94 34.02 9.94
C LEU A 849 -16.94 34.46 8.47
N THR A 850 -16.67 33.53 7.55
CA THR A 850 -16.62 33.82 6.11
C THR A 850 -17.27 32.73 5.27
N MET A 851 -17.81 33.12 4.12
CA MET A 851 -18.31 32.24 3.06
C MET A 851 -17.97 32.88 1.72
N SER A 852 -17.17 32.23 0.86
CA SER A 852 -16.75 32.78 -0.43
C SER A 852 -16.75 31.75 -1.56
N HIS A 853 -16.69 32.22 -2.81
CA HIS A 853 -16.74 31.37 -4.01
C HIS A 853 -17.91 30.38 -3.98
N SER A 854 -19.08 30.85 -3.57
CA SER A 854 -20.24 30.00 -3.27
C SER A 854 -21.49 30.45 -4.03
N ILE A 855 -22.40 29.51 -4.30
CA ILE A 855 -23.65 29.76 -5.01
C ILE A 855 -24.85 29.31 -4.17
N ILE A 856 -25.82 30.22 -4.01
CA ILE A 856 -27.12 29.92 -3.44
C ILE A 856 -28.17 29.95 -4.55
N ASP A 857 -28.81 28.80 -4.79
CA ASP A 857 -29.78 28.59 -5.86
C ASP A 857 -31.13 28.10 -5.31
N CYS A 858 -32.00 29.02 -4.84
CA CYS A 858 -33.34 28.67 -4.33
C CYS A 858 -34.32 29.86 -4.32
N ASN A 859 -35.59 29.59 -3.98
CA ASN A 859 -36.65 30.60 -3.88
C ASN A 859 -36.46 31.55 -2.68
N GLU A 860 -36.04 31.01 -1.54
CA GLU A 860 -35.72 31.75 -0.30
C GLU A 860 -34.21 31.67 -0.02
N PRO A 861 -33.38 32.49 -0.69
CA PRO A 861 -31.92 32.37 -0.58
C PRO A 861 -31.37 32.71 0.80
N PHE A 862 -31.99 33.65 1.51
CA PHE A 862 -31.46 34.19 2.76
C PHE A 862 -32.56 34.42 3.78
N LYS A 863 -32.30 34.01 5.02
CA LYS A 863 -33.12 34.32 6.20
C LYS A 863 -32.28 35.02 7.26
N TYR A 864 -32.90 36.00 7.90
CA TYR A 864 -32.32 36.76 8.99
C TYR A 864 -33.11 36.39 10.24
N SER A 865 -32.53 35.62 11.15
CA SER A 865 -33.22 35.23 12.37
C SER A 865 -33.20 36.38 13.38
N SER A 866 -34.38 36.76 13.88
CA SER A 866 -34.51 37.60 15.07
C SER A 866 -35.83 37.33 15.79
N ASP A 867 -35.76 36.65 16.92
CA ASP A 867 -36.88 36.58 17.88
C ASP A 867 -37.07 37.90 18.65
N ASN A 868 -36.19 38.87 18.42
CA ASN A 868 -36.15 40.14 19.12
C ASN A 868 -36.13 41.32 18.13
N ALA A 869 -37.15 42.17 18.20
CA ALA A 869 -37.25 43.41 17.41
C ALA A 869 -36.06 44.38 17.62
N ALA A 870 -35.27 44.22 18.70
CA ALA A 870 -34.07 45.02 18.96
C ALA A 870 -32.81 44.53 18.20
N THR A 871 -32.78 43.28 17.72
CA THR A 871 -31.65 42.68 16.97
C THR A 871 -32.04 42.29 15.54
N ALA A 872 -33.22 42.73 15.07
CA ALA A 872 -33.82 42.36 13.79
C ALA A 872 -32.98 42.68 12.53
N ASP A 873 -31.96 43.52 12.67
CA ASP A 873 -31.03 43.87 11.59
C ASP A 873 -29.55 43.70 12.00
N ALA A 874 -29.25 42.86 13.02
CA ALA A 874 -27.88 42.73 13.52
C ALA A 874 -26.90 42.18 12.47
N VAL A 875 -27.39 41.30 11.58
CA VAL A 875 -26.65 40.81 10.42
C VAL A 875 -27.59 40.83 9.22
N ASN A 876 -27.20 41.52 8.14
CA ASN A 876 -27.85 41.34 6.85
C ASN A 876 -27.10 40.23 6.06
N VAL A 877 -27.55 38.98 6.18
CA VAL A 877 -27.08 37.79 5.45
C VAL A 877 -26.86 38.04 3.95
N GLU A 878 -27.84 38.55 3.19
CA GLU A 878 -27.64 38.83 1.74
C GLU A 878 -26.46 39.78 1.50
N THR A 879 -26.39 40.89 2.24
CA THR A 879 -25.30 41.87 2.10
C THR A 879 -23.96 41.29 2.50
N TRP A 880 -23.92 40.50 3.57
CA TRP A 880 -22.72 39.80 4.04
C TRP A 880 -22.24 38.77 3.02
N PHE A 881 -23.14 37.95 2.48
CA PHE A 881 -22.82 36.92 1.49
C PHE A 881 -22.37 37.54 0.16
N MET A 882 -23.17 38.45 -0.41
CA MET A 882 -22.87 39.07 -1.71
C MET A 882 -21.68 40.05 -1.65
N GLY A 883 -21.28 40.48 -0.46
CA GLY A 883 -20.10 41.32 -0.24
C GLY A 883 -18.77 40.56 -0.24
N GLN A 884 -18.80 39.23 -0.28
CA GLN A 884 -17.62 38.36 -0.28
C GLN A 884 -17.26 37.90 -1.69
N GLU A 885 -15.98 37.53 -1.88
CA GLU A 885 -15.43 37.21 -3.19
C GLU A 885 -16.10 35.97 -3.80
N GLY A 886 -16.37 36.00 -5.10
CA GLY A 886 -16.84 34.84 -5.86
C GLY A 886 -18.27 34.37 -5.56
N ASN A 887 -19.00 35.03 -4.66
CA ASN A 887 -20.37 34.64 -4.30
C ASN A 887 -21.43 35.11 -5.30
N SER A 888 -22.49 34.32 -5.48
CA SER A 888 -23.65 34.72 -6.28
C SER A 888 -24.94 33.98 -5.93
N THR A 889 -26.08 34.58 -6.30
CA THR A 889 -27.37 33.88 -6.42
C THR A 889 -27.61 33.58 -7.90
N ALA A 890 -27.29 32.36 -8.33
CA ALA A 890 -27.33 31.95 -9.73
C ALA A 890 -28.05 30.61 -9.89
N ALA A 891 -28.80 30.48 -10.98
CA ALA A 891 -29.40 29.20 -11.34
C ALA A 891 -28.32 28.21 -11.75
N VAL A 892 -28.37 27.01 -11.18
CA VAL A 892 -27.42 25.93 -11.42
C VAL A 892 -28.14 24.73 -12.04
N THR A 893 -27.45 23.95 -12.86
CA THR A 893 -27.99 22.69 -13.41
C THR A 893 -27.02 21.57 -13.10
N ILE A 894 -27.47 20.63 -12.27
CA ILE A 894 -26.74 19.43 -11.87
C ILE A 894 -27.62 18.20 -12.08
N THR A 895 -27.00 17.04 -12.19
CA THR A 895 -27.68 15.73 -12.17
C THR A 895 -27.08 14.94 -11.02
N ASP A 896 -27.89 14.66 -10.00
CA ASP A 896 -27.45 13.99 -8.77
C ASP A 896 -26.19 14.64 -8.16
N GLY A 897 -26.27 15.94 -7.89
CA GLY A 897 -25.15 16.70 -7.31
C GLY A 897 -24.08 17.12 -8.32
N MET A 898 -23.95 16.39 -9.43
CA MET A 898 -22.84 16.54 -10.36
C MET A 898 -23.15 17.56 -11.49
N PRO A 899 -22.26 18.54 -11.75
CA PRO A 899 -22.38 19.41 -12.93
C PRO A 899 -22.05 18.65 -14.21
N ALA A 900 -22.55 19.14 -15.35
CA ALA A 900 -22.05 18.67 -16.64
C ALA A 900 -20.58 19.04 -16.81
N ALA A 901 -19.78 18.21 -17.49
CA ALA A 901 -18.36 18.48 -17.76
C ALA A 901 -18.08 19.81 -18.52
N THR A 902 -19.12 20.40 -19.12
CA THR A 902 -19.07 21.69 -19.83
C THR A 902 -19.70 22.84 -19.04
N ASP A 903 -20.10 22.64 -17.79
CA ASP A 903 -20.72 23.67 -16.96
C ASP A 903 -19.71 24.80 -16.69
N THR A 904 -20.11 26.05 -16.93
CA THR A 904 -19.25 27.23 -16.74
C THR A 904 -19.63 28.07 -15.53
N THR A 905 -20.69 27.66 -14.82
CA THR A 905 -21.23 28.31 -13.62
C THR A 905 -20.51 27.80 -12.37
N LEU A 906 -20.25 26.49 -12.31
CA LEU A 906 -19.58 25.82 -11.21
C LEU A 906 -18.10 25.55 -11.51
N LEU A 907 -17.76 25.09 -12.72
CA LEU A 907 -16.39 24.71 -13.07
C LEU A 907 -15.53 25.93 -13.43
N GLY A 908 -14.28 25.95 -12.96
CA GLY A 908 -13.36 27.08 -13.12
C GLY A 908 -13.70 28.32 -12.27
N LYS A 909 -14.62 28.20 -11.30
CA LYS A 909 -15.09 29.27 -10.41
C LYS A 909 -14.74 29.08 -8.94
N GLY A 910 -14.25 27.91 -8.55
CA GLY A 910 -13.85 27.62 -7.18
C GLY A 910 -12.50 28.26 -6.81
N LYS A 911 -12.32 28.50 -5.51
CA LYS A 911 -11.05 28.87 -4.90
C LYS A 911 -10.21 27.61 -4.65
N ASP A 912 -8.95 27.64 -5.07
CA ASP A 912 -8.00 26.59 -4.73
C ASP A 912 -7.44 26.80 -3.32
N LEU A 913 -7.88 25.96 -2.38
CA LEU A 913 -7.40 26.00 -0.99
C LEU A 913 -6.13 25.16 -0.75
N SER A 914 -5.66 24.35 -1.70
CA SER A 914 -4.44 23.55 -1.51
C SER A 914 -3.20 24.44 -1.35
N THR A 915 -3.29 25.70 -1.79
CA THR A 915 -2.26 26.73 -1.61
C THR A 915 -2.31 27.38 -0.22
N ASP A 916 -3.45 27.32 0.46
CA ASP A 916 -3.66 27.86 1.80
C ASP A 916 -3.32 26.81 2.87
N ASP A 917 -3.67 25.54 2.63
CA ASP A 917 -3.49 24.45 3.58
C ASP A 917 -3.41 23.09 2.85
N SER A 918 -2.40 22.27 3.18
CA SER A 918 -2.10 21.01 2.48
C SER A 918 -3.14 19.91 2.67
N PHE A 919 -4.11 20.08 3.58
CA PHE A 919 -5.24 19.15 3.69
C PHE A 919 -6.13 19.16 2.43
N PHE A 920 -6.32 20.34 1.83
CA PHE A 920 -7.22 20.49 0.70
C PHE A 920 -6.55 20.04 -0.59
N GLU A 921 -7.26 19.24 -1.36
CA GLU A 921 -6.93 18.95 -2.75
C GLU A 921 -7.15 20.19 -3.61
N SER A 922 -6.30 20.32 -4.63
CA SER A 922 -6.38 21.42 -5.57
C SER A 922 -7.67 21.31 -6.36
N THR A 923 -8.49 22.36 -6.30
CA THR A 923 -9.76 22.44 -7.03
C THR A 923 -9.92 23.81 -7.66
N ASN A 924 -10.74 23.87 -8.70
CA ASN A 924 -11.14 25.12 -9.32
C ASN A 924 -12.65 25.20 -9.54
N PHE A 925 -13.46 24.41 -8.81
CA PHE A 925 -14.90 24.32 -8.99
C PHE A 925 -15.67 24.57 -7.70
N ILE A 926 -16.93 25.00 -7.84
CA ILE A 926 -17.90 25.16 -6.75
C ILE A 926 -18.75 23.88 -6.67
N GLY A 927 -18.99 23.38 -5.46
CA GLY A 927 -19.67 22.11 -5.22
C GLY A 927 -18.72 20.95 -4.95
N ALA A 928 -19.29 19.78 -4.70
CA ALA A 928 -18.58 18.56 -4.30
C ALA A 928 -17.99 17.75 -5.47
N PHE A 929 -18.25 18.14 -6.72
CA PHE A 929 -17.91 17.36 -7.92
C PHE A 929 -17.27 18.23 -9.01
N ASP A 930 -16.30 17.65 -9.72
CA ASP A 930 -15.56 18.28 -10.82
C ASP A 930 -16.27 18.15 -12.19
N GLY A 931 -17.40 17.43 -12.24
CA GLY A 931 -18.16 17.16 -13.45
C GLY A 931 -17.58 16.07 -14.35
N GLN A 932 -16.56 15.33 -13.90
CA GLN A 932 -15.95 14.21 -14.61
C GLN A 932 -15.92 12.92 -13.76
N ASN A 933 -15.51 13.04 -12.50
CA ASN A 933 -15.29 11.92 -11.59
C ASN A 933 -16.38 11.92 -10.51
N ASP A 934 -17.11 10.80 -10.39
CA ASP A 934 -18.03 10.57 -9.30
C ASP A 934 -17.35 9.70 -8.25
N TRP A 935 -16.79 10.35 -7.21
CA TRP A 935 -16.06 9.71 -6.12
C TRP A 935 -16.92 8.74 -5.29
N ARG A 936 -18.25 8.69 -5.49
CA ARG A 936 -19.16 7.75 -4.82
C ARG A 936 -19.20 6.37 -5.50
N GLN A 937 -18.73 6.27 -6.74
CA GLN A 937 -18.83 5.03 -7.51
C GLN A 937 -18.05 3.87 -6.87
N GLY A 938 -18.65 2.68 -6.91
CA GLY A 938 -18.06 1.44 -6.39
C GLY A 938 -18.44 1.12 -4.95
N TRP A 939 -18.56 2.12 -4.08
CA TRP A 939 -18.67 1.88 -2.63
C TRP A 939 -19.94 2.43 -1.97
N ALA A 940 -20.47 3.55 -2.46
CA ALA A 940 -21.62 4.17 -1.83
C ALA A 940 -22.90 3.35 -2.06
N TYR A 941 -23.77 3.33 -1.06
CA TYR A 941 -25.13 2.83 -1.16
C TYR A 941 -26.02 3.85 -1.88
N PHE A 942 -26.66 3.38 -2.96
CA PHE A 942 -27.70 4.13 -3.67
C PHE A 942 -29.03 3.38 -3.51
N PRO A 943 -30.04 3.98 -2.83
CA PRO A 943 -31.36 3.37 -2.75
C PRO A 943 -31.96 3.20 -4.15
N GLN A 944 -32.59 2.05 -4.42
CA GLN A 944 -33.22 1.70 -5.71
C GLN A 944 -34.63 2.25 -5.85
#